data_AF-A0A7W0N9Z4-F1
#
_entry.id   AF-A0A7W0N9Z4-F1
#
_cell.length_a   1.000
_cell.length_b   1.000
_cell.length_c   1.000
_cell.angle_alpha   90.00
_cell.angle_beta   90.00
_cell.angle_gamma   90.00
#
_symmetry.space_group_name_H-M   'P 1'
#
loop_
_entity.id
_entity.type
_entity.pdbx_description
1 polymer ?
#
loop_
_entity_poly.entity_id
_entity_poly.type
_entity_poly.pdbx_seq_one_letter_code
_entity_poly.pdbx_strand_id
1 'polypeptide(L)'
;MPRPPVERPTPETTPHVVAGAGLARGIGGYRPIEDYGLIGDAQSAALVASDGEIDWLCLPHFDSPAVLCRILDAGKGGFLALRPRAAVTETTRNYLPASTVLRTMLFTEEGALMLTDTMPVAWDDFDQLLDSNWTGKGRHRLIRLLQSDTADLAVELEARIGFDFGATIPEVELVPGKGAILAGGHGRFLTFAWPGELRHKGDGLFAGATTLQTAEPLACVLAYSEDRQSAGAVLDEGDWTAQVEVTDRAWKKWATTCAVTGPYRDKLIRSVLTLKLLTFEPTGAIVAAPTTSLPERIGGVRNWDYRYCWLRDATLTLYALLMAGERGTAQAFWRWIERTCAEPGPERMRIMYGIHGESELHEWELSHLSGYRDSSPVRVGNGAWHQRQLDVYGELLDAYAFYREHVEGDGPLNTVDPELWTLLRAVADYICEIWREKDRGPWEVRGEPRHFTYSKVMCWVGLDRAVQLAAENDLPCERERWARERELIRAEIMERGYSETAGSFTMAYGTDQLDAALLRLPLVGFLPADDPRMRATIERIRDELGHEGLLWRYVAEDGLPPGEGAFAICSFWLVDCLTALGELDEAQALFERMLGYANDLGLFAEEIDPATGAALGNFPQAFTHLALVDAGIDLTAALAKHAPIRGDTAARARQARDGTPPNG
;
A
#
# COMPACT_ATOMS: atom_id res chain seq x y z
N MET A 1 -44.01 6.28 26.79
CA MET A 1 -42.72 6.04 27.45
C MET A 1 -41.70 6.98 26.83
N PRO A 2 -40.89 7.70 27.62
CA PRO A 2 -39.87 8.60 27.06
C PRO A 2 -38.73 7.79 26.46
N ARG A 3 -38.19 8.26 25.33
CA ARG A 3 -36.96 7.71 24.70
C ARG A 3 -35.78 7.86 25.67
N PRO A 4 -34.85 6.89 25.73
CA PRO A 4 -33.66 7.02 26.56
C PRO A 4 -32.76 8.14 26.02
N PRO A 5 -31.96 8.79 26.88
CA PRO A 5 -31.02 9.81 26.46
C PRO A 5 -29.89 9.18 25.62
N VAL A 6 -29.44 9.92 24.61
CA VAL A 6 -28.28 9.59 23.78
C VAL A 6 -27.04 9.56 24.70
N GLU A 7 -26.42 8.40 24.84
CA GLU A 7 -25.13 8.26 25.51
C GLU A 7 -24.05 8.98 24.71
N ARG A 8 -23.23 9.79 25.40
CA ARG A 8 -22.01 10.35 24.84
C ARG A 8 -21.04 9.19 24.54
N PRO A 9 -20.36 9.20 23.38
CA PRO A 9 -19.35 8.19 23.09
C PRO A 9 -18.21 8.28 24.12
N THR A 10 -17.78 7.11 24.59
CA THR A 10 -16.55 6.91 25.38
C THR A 10 -15.33 7.31 24.56
N PRO A 11 -14.27 7.87 25.19
CA PRO A 11 -13.08 8.33 24.49
C PRO A 11 -12.17 7.15 24.16
N GLU A 12 -12.38 6.50 23.02
CA GLU A 12 -11.35 5.72 22.34
C GLU A 12 -11.20 6.32 20.93
N THR A 13 -9.96 6.70 20.59
CA THR A 13 -9.54 7.59 19.50
C THR A 13 -9.83 9.08 19.75
N THR A 14 -8.83 9.79 20.27
CA THR A 14 -8.84 11.26 20.27
C THR A 14 -8.76 11.71 18.82
N PRO A 15 -9.73 12.49 18.29
CA PRO A 15 -9.60 13.06 16.95
C PRO A 15 -8.36 13.96 16.94
N HIS A 16 -7.46 13.74 15.98
CA HIS A 16 -6.31 14.61 15.79
C HIS A 16 -6.80 15.96 15.25
N VAL A 17 -6.64 17.01 16.06
CA VAL A 17 -6.98 18.37 15.69
C VAL A 17 -5.84 18.95 14.86
N VAL A 18 -6.08 19.22 13.58
CA VAL A 18 -5.18 20.03 12.75
C VAL A 18 -5.58 21.49 12.94
N ALA A 19 -4.90 22.17 13.86
CA ALA A 19 -5.19 23.58 14.16
C ALA A 19 -4.78 24.47 12.98
N GLY A 20 -5.75 25.05 12.26
CA GLY A 20 -5.74 26.30 11.46
C GLY A 20 -4.65 26.57 10.39
N ALA A 21 -3.50 25.92 10.43
CA ALA A 21 -2.36 26.14 9.56
C ALA A 21 -2.34 25.17 8.35
N GLY A 22 -3.15 24.10 8.36
CA GLY A 22 -3.26 23.09 7.30
C GLY A 22 -4.23 23.42 6.15
N LEU A 23 -4.98 24.53 6.25
CA LEU A 23 -5.95 24.94 5.23
C LEU A 23 -5.31 25.71 4.06
N ALA A 24 -4.11 26.26 4.26
CA ALA A 24 -3.38 26.93 3.20
C ALA A 24 -2.56 25.88 2.43
N ARG A 25 -2.71 25.85 1.10
CA ARG A 25 -1.76 25.16 0.24
C ARG A 25 -0.34 25.64 0.57
N GLY A 26 0.59 24.70 0.68
CA GLY A 26 1.99 24.97 1.02
C GLY A 26 2.75 25.67 -0.11
N ILE A 27 4.07 25.52 -0.08
CA ILE A 27 4.98 26.14 -1.06
C ILE A 27 4.57 25.76 -2.48
N GLY A 28 4.42 26.77 -3.36
CA GLY A 28 4.09 26.58 -4.78
C GLY A 28 2.66 26.10 -5.06
N GLY A 29 1.76 26.08 -4.07
CA GLY A 29 0.39 25.61 -4.25
C GLY A 29 0.20 24.09 -4.09
N TYR A 30 1.22 23.40 -3.56
CA TYR A 30 1.21 21.96 -3.27
C TYR A 30 0.98 21.69 -1.79
N ARG A 31 0.31 20.57 -1.49
CA ARG A 31 0.20 20.02 -0.12
C ARG A 31 1.36 19.08 0.16
N PRO A 32 1.80 18.90 1.42
CA PRO A 32 2.68 17.78 1.78
C PRO A 32 2.09 16.43 1.33
N ILE A 33 2.93 15.44 1.03
CA ILE A 33 2.47 14.12 0.57
C ILE A 33 1.69 13.41 1.69
N GLU A 34 2.17 13.55 2.92
CA GLU A 34 1.55 13.06 4.14
C GLU A 34 0.19 13.72 4.47
N ASP A 35 -0.17 14.82 3.80
CA ASP A 35 -1.47 15.49 4.00
C ASP A 35 -2.64 14.67 3.45
N TYR A 36 -2.40 13.64 2.66
CA TYR A 36 -3.46 12.91 1.97
C TYR A 36 -3.95 11.66 2.72
N GLY A 37 -5.25 11.39 2.65
CA GLY A 37 -5.88 10.12 3.00
C GLY A 37 -6.24 9.31 1.76
N LEU A 38 -6.26 7.98 1.88
CA LEU A 38 -6.62 7.05 0.81
C LEU A 38 -8.08 6.62 0.91
N ILE A 39 -8.82 6.65 -0.20
CA ILE A 39 -10.09 5.92 -0.38
C ILE A 39 -10.02 5.11 -1.68
N GLY A 40 -10.77 4.02 -1.78
CA GLY A 40 -10.75 3.16 -2.98
C GLY A 40 -11.79 2.05 -2.94
N ASP A 41 -12.01 1.43 -4.10
CA ASP A 41 -12.96 0.34 -4.34
C ASP A 41 -12.27 -0.99 -4.68
N ALA A 42 -10.96 -1.08 -4.41
CA ALA A 42 -10.08 -2.18 -4.83
C ALA A 42 -9.98 -2.36 -6.36
N GLN A 43 -10.35 -1.33 -7.13
CA GLN A 43 -10.12 -1.24 -8.58
C GLN A 43 -9.38 0.04 -8.95
N SER A 44 -9.66 1.12 -8.22
CA SER A 44 -8.93 2.38 -8.25
C SER A 44 -8.93 3.04 -6.86
N ALA A 45 -8.28 4.20 -6.76
CA ALA A 45 -8.19 4.98 -5.55
C ALA A 45 -8.17 6.49 -5.80
N ALA A 46 -8.58 7.24 -4.78
CA ALA A 46 -8.50 8.69 -4.71
C ALA A 46 -7.69 9.14 -3.47
N LEU A 47 -7.05 10.31 -3.58
CA LEU A 47 -6.37 10.94 -2.44
C LEU A 47 -7.14 12.19 -1.98
N VAL A 48 -7.50 12.19 -0.69
CA VAL A 48 -8.28 13.24 -0.02
C VAL A 48 -7.37 14.04 0.92
N ALA A 49 -7.21 15.33 0.65
CA ALA A 49 -6.44 16.25 1.48
C ALA A 49 -7.07 16.47 2.86
N SER A 50 -6.31 17.08 3.78
CA SER A 50 -6.80 17.34 5.15
C SER A 50 -8.01 18.25 5.19
N ASP A 51 -8.16 19.16 4.24
CA ASP A 51 -9.32 20.05 4.11
C ASP A 51 -10.48 19.46 3.28
N GLY A 52 -10.39 18.18 2.93
CA GLY A 52 -11.41 17.48 2.14
C GLY A 52 -11.35 17.79 0.65
N GLU A 53 -10.29 18.38 0.11
CA GLU A 53 -10.12 18.43 -1.34
C GLU A 53 -9.62 17.10 -1.91
N ILE A 54 -9.95 16.79 -3.16
CA ILE A 54 -9.46 15.59 -3.85
C ILE A 54 -8.55 16.01 -4.99
N ASP A 55 -7.29 15.59 -4.90
CA ASP A 55 -6.21 16.03 -5.80
C ASP A 55 -5.66 14.92 -6.69
N TRP A 56 -6.07 13.68 -6.41
CA TRP A 56 -5.70 12.50 -7.18
C TRP A 56 -6.91 11.59 -7.33
N LEU A 57 -7.17 11.14 -8.54
CA LEU A 57 -8.14 10.08 -8.85
C LEU A 57 -7.87 9.53 -10.24
N CYS A 58 -7.64 8.22 -10.33
CA CYS A 58 -7.64 7.49 -11.59
C CYS A 58 -9.01 6.82 -11.78
N LEU A 59 -9.55 6.81 -12.99
CA LEU A 59 -10.76 6.05 -13.31
C LEU A 59 -10.63 5.46 -14.72
N PRO A 60 -11.10 4.21 -14.96
CA PRO A 60 -11.75 3.33 -13.99
C PRO A 60 -10.79 2.54 -13.07
N HIS A 61 -9.50 2.44 -13.40
CA HIS A 61 -8.54 1.56 -12.70
C HIS A 61 -7.30 2.32 -12.20
N PHE A 62 -6.47 1.65 -11.36
CA PHE A 62 -5.22 2.23 -10.84
C PHE A 62 -4.29 2.80 -11.92
N ASP A 63 -4.06 2.03 -12.98
CA ASP A 63 -3.13 2.40 -14.07
C ASP A 63 -3.76 3.31 -15.14
N SER A 64 -5.08 3.57 -15.05
CA SER A 64 -5.77 4.49 -15.94
C SER A 64 -5.21 5.91 -15.82
N PRO A 65 -5.22 6.72 -16.90
CA PRO A 65 -4.81 8.11 -16.79
C PRO A 65 -5.67 8.88 -15.79
N ALA A 66 -5.03 9.67 -14.94
CA ALA A 66 -5.71 10.35 -13.86
C ALA A 66 -6.69 11.42 -14.40
N VAL A 67 -7.89 11.47 -13.81
CA VAL A 67 -8.90 12.49 -14.10
C VAL A 67 -8.79 13.70 -13.17
N LEU A 68 -8.17 13.49 -12.00
CA LEU A 68 -7.67 14.50 -11.08
C LEU A 68 -6.22 14.15 -10.74
N CYS A 69 -5.30 15.10 -10.88
CA CYS A 69 -3.87 14.93 -10.64
C CYS A 69 -3.18 16.24 -10.20
N ARG A 70 -3.88 17.10 -9.46
CA ARG A 70 -3.32 18.35 -8.92
C ARG A 70 -2.07 18.13 -8.07
N ILE A 71 -1.89 16.94 -7.49
CA ILE A 71 -0.65 16.55 -6.82
C ILE A 71 0.59 16.62 -7.75
N LEU A 72 0.43 16.38 -9.06
CA LEU A 72 1.51 16.45 -10.05
C LEU A 72 1.65 17.84 -10.69
N ASP A 73 0.61 18.66 -10.67
CA ASP A 73 0.67 20.04 -11.12
C ASP A 73 -0.44 20.87 -10.46
N ALA A 74 -0.04 21.81 -9.59
CA ALA A 74 -0.97 22.60 -8.79
C ALA A 74 -1.94 23.45 -9.63
N GLY A 75 -1.55 23.79 -10.87
CA GLY A 75 -2.28 24.66 -11.78
C GLY A 75 -3.07 23.93 -12.86
N LYS A 76 -2.60 22.78 -13.36
CA LYS A 76 -3.20 22.05 -14.49
C LYS A 76 -3.85 20.73 -14.09
N GLY A 77 -3.39 20.09 -13.02
CA GLY A 77 -3.68 18.69 -12.74
C GLY A 77 -5.14 18.36 -12.43
N GLY A 78 -5.98 19.35 -12.13
CA GLY A 78 -7.40 19.10 -11.85
C GLY A 78 -7.66 18.56 -10.44
N PHE A 79 -8.81 18.93 -9.87
CA PHE A 79 -9.17 18.68 -8.47
C PHE A 79 -10.68 18.72 -8.28
N LEU A 80 -11.15 18.30 -7.11
CA LEU A 80 -12.53 18.47 -6.65
C LEU A 80 -12.55 19.03 -5.23
N ALA A 81 -13.13 20.22 -5.06
CA ALA A 81 -13.23 20.92 -3.80
C ALA A 81 -14.69 21.24 -3.45
N LEU A 82 -15.06 20.96 -2.20
CA LEU A 82 -16.35 21.26 -1.60
C LEU A 82 -16.07 21.95 -0.28
N ARG A 83 -16.50 23.21 -0.14
CA ARG A 83 -16.13 24.05 1.01
C ARG A 83 -17.35 24.79 1.54
N PRO A 84 -17.47 25.01 2.86
CA PRO A 84 -18.41 26.00 3.36
C PRO A 84 -17.98 27.39 2.86
N ARG A 85 -18.94 28.28 2.61
CA ARG A 85 -18.65 29.68 2.26
C ARG A 85 -18.05 30.44 3.44
N ALA A 86 -18.48 30.12 4.65
CA ALA A 86 -17.88 30.65 5.86
C ALA A 86 -16.44 30.13 6.03
N ALA A 87 -15.59 30.95 6.64
CA ALA A 87 -14.19 30.59 6.85
C ALA A 87 -14.09 29.36 7.76
N VAL A 88 -13.27 28.38 7.34
CA VAL A 88 -12.98 27.20 8.15
C VAL A 88 -11.97 27.58 9.24
N THR A 89 -12.32 27.32 10.49
CA THR A 89 -11.51 27.61 11.67
C THR A 89 -10.71 26.39 12.14
N GLU A 90 -11.25 25.20 11.93
CA GLU A 90 -10.66 23.93 12.36
C GLU A 90 -11.05 22.81 11.39
N THR A 91 -10.18 21.81 11.28
CA THR A 91 -10.46 20.60 10.53
C THR A 91 -10.03 19.36 11.31
N THR A 92 -10.88 18.34 11.29
CA THR A 92 -10.56 17.01 11.81
C THR A 92 -10.97 15.95 10.80
N ARG A 93 -10.29 14.81 10.80
CA ARG A 93 -10.64 13.69 9.94
C ARG A 93 -10.32 12.36 10.58
N ASN A 94 -11.06 11.32 10.18
CA ASN A 94 -10.83 9.95 10.60
C ASN A 94 -11.51 8.98 9.62
N TYR A 95 -10.92 7.80 9.46
CA TYR A 95 -11.65 6.68 8.90
C TYR A 95 -12.77 6.26 9.86
N LEU A 96 -13.88 5.77 9.32
CA LEU A 96 -14.83 5.03 10.13
C LEU A 96 -14.14 3.78 10.73
N PRO A 97 -14.51 3.34 11.95
CA PRO A 97 -13.83 2.23 12.60
C PRO A 97 -13.80 0.97 11.72
N ALA A 98 -12.60 0.40 11.55
CA ALA A 98 -12.35 -0.79 10.71
C ALA A 98 -12.89 -0.67 9.27
N SER A 99 -12.82 0.52 8.70
CA SER A 99 -13.36 0.84 7.37
C SER A 99 -12.39 1.68 6.55
N THR A 100 -12.66 1.84 5.25
CA THR A 100 -11.91 2.73 4.35
C THR A 100 -12.69 4.00 4.01
N VAL A 101 -13.92 4.12 4.52
CA VAL A 101 -14.74 5.34 4.40
C VAL A 101 -14.12 6.44 5.25
N LEU A 102 -13.77 7.56 4.61
CA LEU A 102 -13.13 8.70 5.26
C LEU A 102 -14.17 9.75 5.62
N ARG A 103 -14.10 10.26 6.86
CA ARG A 103 -14.89 11.40 7.31
C ARG A 103 -13.99 12.59 7.60
N THR A 104 -14.35 13.75 7.07
CA THR A 104 -13.67 15.03 7.29
C THR A 104 -14.68 16.06 7.81
N MET A 105 -14.36 16.73 8.90
CA MET A 105 -15.18 17.76 9.53
C MET A 105 -14.53 19.13 9.33
N LEU A 106 -15.22 20.06 8.67
CA LEU A 106 -14.81 21.44 8.50
C LEU A 106 -15.65 22.34 9.41
N PHE A 107 -15.03 22.88 10.46
CA PHE A 107 -15.71 23.74 11.44
C PHE A 107 -15.64 25.20 10.99
N THR A 108 -16.74 25.93 11.14
CA THR A 108 -16.87 27.36 10.85
C THR A 108 -17.61 28.05 12.00
N GLU A 109 -17.67 29.37 11.98
CA GLU A 109 -18.50 30.13 12.94
C GLU A 109 -20.01 29.87 12.77
N GLU A 110 -20.45 29.43 11.58
CA GLU A 110 -21.86 29.19 11.26
C GLU A 110 -22.31 27.75 11.58
N GLY A 111 -21.37 26.81 11.69
CA GLY A 111 -21.64 25.38 11.91
C GLY A 111 -20.52 24.50 11.36
N ALA A 112 -20.74 23.19 11.33
CA ALA A 112 -19.78 22.22 10.81
C ALA A 112 -20.28 21.54 9.53
N LEU A 113 -19.46 21.52 8.48
CA LEU A 113 -19.67 20.70 7.28
C LEU A 113 -18.95 19.37 7.47
N MET A 114 -19.71 18.28 7.46
CA MET A 114 -19.20 16.91 7.43
C MET A 114 -19.15 16.42 5.98
N LEU A 115 -17.97 16.00 5.54
CA LEU A 115 -17.74 15.27 4.30
C LEU A 115 -17.52 13.80 4.63
N THR A 116 -18.27 12.91 3.99
CA THR A 116 -18.03 11.45 4.04
C THR A 116 -17.71 10.96 2.64
N ASP A 117 -16.45 10.58 2.42
CA ASP A 117 -15.90 10.21 1.14
C ASP A 117 -15.73 8.68 1.04
N THR A 118 -16.20 8.11 -0.08
CA THR A 118 -16.07 6.67 -0.35
C THR A 118 -16.02 6.37 -1.85
N MET A 119 -15.40 5.25 -2.18
CA MET A 119 -15.54 4.60 -3.49
C MET A 119 -16.24 3.25 -3.26
N PRO A 120 -17.45 3.04 -3.78
CA PRO A 120 -18.24 1.85 -3.45
C PRO A 120 -17.60 0.55 -3.91
N VAL A 121 -17.46 -0.40 -2.99
CA VAL A 121 -17.07 -1.78 -3.32
C VAL A 121 -18.26 -2.55 -3.90
N ALA A 122 -17.99 -3.57 -4.71
CA ALA A 122 -19.01 -4.43 -5.32
C ALA A 122 -19.41 -5.66 -4.46
N TRP A 123 -19.06 -5.67 -3.17
CA TRP A 123 -19.28 -6.81 -2.28
C TRP A 123 -20.69 -6.79 -1.67
N ASP A 124 -21.69 -7.20 -2.44
CA ASP A 124 -23.08 -7.29 -1.95
C ASP A 124 -23.30 -8.54 -1.06
N ASP A 125 -22.50 -9.60 -1.26
CA ASP A 125 -22.47 -10.79 -0.42
C ASP A 125 -21.04 -11.32 -0.27
N PHE A 126 -20.65 -11.71 0.94
CA PHE A 126 -19.27 -12.17 1.23
C PHE A 126 -18.99 -13.54 0.61
N ASP A 127 -20.04 -14.29 0.25
CA ASP A 127 -19.90 -15.54 -0.50
C ASP A 127 -19.53 -15.28 -1.98
N GLN A 128 -19.74 -14.07 -2.51
CA GLN A 128 -19.31 -13.69 -3.87
C GLN A 128 -17.83 -13.27 -3.95
N LEU A 129 -17.18 -12.97 -2.82
CA LEU A 129 -15.71 -12.76 -2.74
C LEU A 129 -14.91 -14.03 -3.12
N LEU A 130 -15.58 -15.19 -3.14
CA LEU A 130 -15.01 -16.48 -3.53
C LEU A 130 -15.54 -16.96 -4.89
N ASP A 131 -16.43 -16.21 -5.55
CA ASP A 131 -17.00 -16.61 -6.85
C ASP A 131 -16.07 -16.20 -8.00
N SER A 132 -15.43 -17.22 -8.58
CA SER A 132 -14.58 -17.15 -9.78
C SER A 132 -15.24 -16.56 -11.05
N ASN A 133 -16.56 -16.30 -11.04
CA ASN A 133 -17.29 -15.73 -12.17
C ASN A 133 -17.53 -14.21 -12.08
N TRP A 134 -16.93 -13.51 -11.12
CA TRP A 134 -17.07 -12.06 -11.02
C TRP A 134 -16.50 -11.35 -12.27
N THR A 135 -17.33 -10.53 -12.93
CA THR A 135 -17.07 -10.01 -14.29
C THR A 135 -16.46 -8.61 -14.36
N GLY A 136 -15.92 -8.07 -13.26
CA GLY A 136 -15.32 -6.73 -13.31
C GLY A 136 -16.32 -5.58 -13.37
N LYS A 137 -17.63 -5.81 -13.19
CA LYS A 137 -18.67 -4.76 -13.22
C LYS A 137 -18.67 -3.93 -11.93
N GLY A 138 -17.58 -3.24 -11.67
CA GLY A 138 -17.48 -2.24 -10.61
C GLY A 138 -18.35 -1.02 -10.88
N ARG A 139 -18.77 -0.36 -9.80
CA ARG A 139 -19.30 1.00 -9.88
C ARG A 139 -18.10 1.94 -9.76
N HIS A 140 -17.42 2.23 -10.86
CA HIS A 140 -16.24 3.10 -10.90
C HIS A 140 -16.63 4.56 -10.57
N ARG A 141 -16.77 4.87 -9.28
CA ARG A 141 -17.26 6.17 -8.83
C ARG A 141 -16.75 6.56 -7.46
N LEU A 142 -16.52 7.85 -7.32
CA LEU A 142 -16.34 8.56 -6.07
C LEU A 142 -17.69 9.11 -5.60
N ILE A 143 -18.07 8.83 -4.36
CA ILE A 143 -19.24 9.44 -3.69
C ILE A 143 -18.73 10.30 -2.54
N ARG A 144 -19.20 11.54 -2.49
CA ARG A 144 -18.97 12.48 -1.39
C ARG A 144 -20.32 12.88 -0.81
N LEU A 145 -20.60 12.48 0.42
CA LEU A 145 -21.78 12.93 1.15
C LEU A 145 -21.44 14.17 1.97
N LEU A 146 -22.28 15.19 1.84
CA LEU A 146 -22.20 16.46 2.56
C LEU A 146 -23.35 16.48 3.57
N GLN A 147 -23.04 16.75 4.83
CA GLN A 147 -24.05 16.85 5.90
C GLN A 147 -23.67 17.94 6.90
N SER A 148 -24.67 18.63 7.46
CA SER A 148 -24.48 19.45 8.67
C SER A 148 -25.57 19.10 9.67
N ASP A 149 -25.16 18.80 10.90
CA ASP A 149 -26.10 18.50 11.99
C ASP A 149 -26.42 19.74 12.84
N THR A 150 -25.75 20.86 12.57
CA THR A 150 -25.73 22.02 13.45
C THR A 150 -26.49 23.22 12.88
N ALA A 151 -26.49 23.40 11.57
CA ALA A 151 -27.08 24.55 10.90
C ALA A 151 -27.22 24.31 9.39
N ASP A 152 -28.02 25.15 8.73
CA ASP A 152 -28.02 25.23 7.27
C ASP A 152 -26.74 25.94 6.84
N LEU A 153 -26.01 25.39 5.87
CA LEU A 153 -24.72 25.92 5.44
C LEU A 153 -24.72 26.26 3.95
N ALA A 154 -24.20 27.43 3.59
CA ALA A 154 -23.87 27.73 2.21
C ALA A 154 -22.59 26.97 1.84
N VAL A 155 -22.66 26.14 0.80
CA VAL A 155 -21.55 25.32 0.30
C VAL A 155 -21.21 25.73 -1.12
N GLU A 156 -19.92 25.87 -1.39
CA GLU A 156 -19.36 26.15 -2.70
C GLU A 156 -18.63 24.93 -3.25
N LEU A 157 -18.77 24.73 -4.55
CA LEU A 157 -18.14 23.67 -5.31
C LEU A 157 -17.18 24.31 -6.33
N GLU A 158 -15.96 23.79 -6.38
CA GLU A 158 -15.03 24.07 -7.46
C GLU A 158 -14.36 22.77 -7.89
N ALA A 159 -14.38 22.48 -9.19
CA ALA A 159 -13.76 21.27 -9.70
C ALA A 159 -13.11 21.55 -11.05
N ARG A 160 -11.92 21.02 -11.30
CA ARG A 160 -11.37 20.94 -12.65
C ARG A 160 -11.17 19.47 -12.99
N ILE A 161 -11.94 18.98 -13.95
CA ILE A 161 -11.95 17.58 -14.35
C ILE A 161 -11.44 17.50 -15.79
N GLY A 162 -10.43 16.66 -16.00
CA GLY A 162 -9.86 16.41 -17.33
C GLY A 162 -9.69 14.92 -17.57
N PHE A 163 -9.32 14.57 -18.80
CA PHE A 163 -8.84 13.23 -19.13
C PHE A 163 -7.33 13.28 -19.39
N ASP A 164 -6.69 12.12 -19.38
CA ASP A 164 -5.29 11.96 -19.81
C ASP A 164 -4.33 12.87 -19.01
N PHE A 165 -4.44 12.87 -17.67
CA PHE A 165 -3.67 13.73 -16.77
C PHE A 165 -3.83 15.23 -17.08
N GLY A 166 -5.06 15.62 -17.39
CA GLY A 166 -5.42 17.00 -17.74
C GLY A 166 -5.00 17.45 -19.15
N ALA A 167 -4.45 16.57 -19.98
CA ALA A 167 -4.09 16.90 -21.36
C ALA A 167 -5.32 17.02 -22.28
N THR A 168 -6.38 16.27 -21.98
CA THR A 168 -7.61 16.25 -22.77
C THR A 168 -8.71 17.02 -22.06
N ILE A 169 -9.14 18.12 -22.68
CA ILE A 169 -10.28 18.93 -22.21
C ILE A 169 -11.58 18.24 -22.64
N PRO A 170 -12.50 17.97 -21.70
CA PRO A 170 -13.74 17.26 -22.03
C PRO A 170 -14.76 18.14 -22.75
N GLU A 171 -15.56 17.53 -23.62
CA GLU A 171 -16.83 18.12 -24.06
C GLU A 171 -17.85 17.98 -22.93
N VAL A 172 -18.54 19.08 -22.58
CA VAL A 172 -19.40 19.14 -21.39
C VAL A 172 -20.86 19.36 -21.78
N GLU A 173 -21.73 18.46 -21.30
CA GLU A 173 -23.18 18.58 -21.34
C GLU A 173 -23.71 18.83 -19.94
N LEU A 174 -24.22 20.04 -19.68
CA LEU A 174 -24.89 20.36 -18.41
C LEU A 174 -26.32 19.83 -18.40
N VAL A 175 -26.69 19.15 -17.32
CA VAL A 175 -28.04 18.64 -17.08
C VAL A 175 -28.64 19.38 -15.88
N PRO A 176 -29.57 20.33 -16.11
CA PRO A 176 -30.10 21.19 -15.06
C PRO A 176 -30.64 20.43 -13.85
N GLY A 177 -30.20 20.83 -12.66
CA GLY A 177 -30.61 20.23 -11.38
C GLY A 177 -30.05 18.84 -11.10
N LYS A 178 -29.17 18.30 -11.96
CA LYS A 178 -28.55 16.97 -11.80
C LYS A 178 -27.03 16.99 -11.84
N GLY A 179 -26.43 17.82 -12.70
CA GLY A 179 -24.98 17.91 -12.83
C GLY A 179 -24.50 18.05 -14.27
N ALA A 180 -23.48 17.28 -14.65
CA ALA A 180 -22.88 17.31 -15.98
C ALA A 180 -22.44 15.92 -16.45
N ILE A 181 -22.37 15.76 -17.77
CA ILE A 181 -21.73 14.63 -18.44
C ILE A 181 -20.57 15.15 -19.28
N LEU A 182 -19.42 14.51 -19.14
CA LEU A 182 -18.15 14.91 -19.72
C LEU A 182 -17.69 13.81 -20.66
N ALA A 183 -17.46 14.13 -21.94
CA ALA A 183 -16.95 13.18 -22.92
C ALA A 183 -15.45 13.42 -23.16
N GLY A 184 -14.64 12.37 -22.98
CA GLY A 184 -13.18 12.39 -23.18
C GLY A 184 -12.73 11.78 -24.51
N GLY A 185 -13.67 11.53 -25.42
CA GLY A 185 -13.44 10.79 -26.66
C GLY A 185 -13.31 9.27 -26.45
N HIS A 186 -13.34 8.53 -27.56
CA HIS A 186 -13.12 7.07 -27.58
C HIS A 186 -14.04 6.25 -26.66
N GLY A 187 -15.30 6.69 -26.48
CA GLY A 187 -16.25 6.00 -25.60
C GLY A 187 -16.02 6.24 -24.10
N ARG A 188 -15.13 7.15 -23.71
CA ARG A 188 -14.88 7.47 -22.29
C ARG A 188 -15.78 8.61 -21.84
N PHE A 189 -16.59 8.37 -20.81
CA PHE A 189 -17.46 9.37 -20.20
C PHE A 189 -17.20 9.48 -18.69
N LEU A 190 -17.32 10.69 -18.17
CA LEU A 190 -17.46 10.94 -16.75
C LEU A 190 -18.82 11.58 -16.47
N THR A 191 -19.48 11.15 -15.40
CA THR A 191 -20.66 11.79 -14.84
C THR A 191 -20.26 12.57 -13.61
N PHE A 192 -20.52 13.87 -13.59
CA PHE A 192 -20.34 14.73 -12.43
C PHE A 192 -21.71 15.13 -11.88
N ALA A 193 -22.22 14.36 -10.91
CA ALA A 193 -23.52 14.61 -10.31
C ALA A 193 -23.42 15.63 -9.18
N TRP A 194 -24.24 16.67 -9.28
CA TRP A 194 -24.36 17.74 -8.29
C TRP A 194 -25.78 18.33 -8.37
N PRO A 195 -26.60 18.22 -7.32
CA PRO A 195 -27.99 18.68 -7.34
C PRO A 195 -28.14 20.21 -7.17
N GLY A 196 -27.06 20.93 -6.85
CA GLY A 196 -27.06 22.38 -6.71
C GLY A 196 -26.88 23.13 -8.04
N GLU A 197 -26.67 24.45 -7.95
CA GLU A 197 -26.29 25.24 -9.12
C GLU A 197 -24.91 24.79 -9.62
N LEU A 198 -24.78 24.55 -10.92
CA LEU A 198 -23.52 24.17 -11.56
C LEU A 198 -23.30 24.99 -12.84
N ARG A 199 -22.10 25.54 -12.99
CA ARG A 199 -21.67 26.28 -14.17
C ARG A 199 -20.34 25.72 -14.65
N HIS A 200 -20.22 25.52 -15.97
CA HIS A 200 -18.94 25.24 -16.62
C HIS A 200 -18.29 26.57 -17.05
N LYS A 201 -17.02 26.76 -16.67
CA LYS A 201 -16.23 27.98 -16.92
C LYS A 201 -15.21 27.81 -18.06
N GLY A 202 -15.23 26.69 -18.78
CA GLY A 202 -14.22 26.32 -19.78
C GLY A 202 -13.12 25.43 -19.18
N ASP A 203 -12.33 24.77 -20.04
CA ASP A 203 -11.15 23.96 -19.67
C ASP A 203 -11.41 22.93 -18.55
N GLY A 204 -12.58 22.29 -18.60
CA GLY A 204 -13.01 21.33 -17.57
C GLY A 204 -13.26 21.92 -16.17
N LEU A 205 -13.23 23.25 -16.01
CA LEU A 205 -13.47 23.96 -14.74
C LEU A 205 -14.97 24.15 -14.50
N PHE A 206 -15.42 23.77 -13.32
CA PHE A 206 -16.77 23.90 -12.82
C PHE A 206 -16.77 24.78 -11.57
N ALA A 207 -17.82 25.59 -11.44
CA ALA A 207 -18.15 26.27 -10.19
C ALA A 207 -19.62 26.01 -9.87
N GLY A 208 -19.91 25.75 -8.60
CA GLY A 208 -21.26 25.51 -8.14
C GLY A 208 -21.49 26.05 -6.74
N ALA A 209 -22.75 26.12 -6.36
CA ALA A 209 -23.16 26.48 -5.01
C ALA A 209 -24.49 25.83 -4.64
N THR A 210 -24.69 25.59 -3.36
CA THR A 210 -25.97 25.15 -2.81
C THR A 210 -26.10 25.58 -1.35
N THR A 211 -27.31 25.45 -0.80
CA THR A 211 -27.53 25.52 0.65
C THR A 211 -27.82 24.12 1.16
N LEU A 212 -26.87 23.59 1.94
CA LEU A 212 -27.03 22.33 2.64
C LEU A 212 -28.00 22.52 3.79
N GLN A 213 -29.13 21.82 3.78
CA GLN A 213 -30.11 21.86 4.85
C GLN A 213 -29.65 21.00 6.04
N THR A 214 -29.96 21.45 7.25
CA THR A 214 -29.61 20.73 8.48
C THR A 214 -30.21 19.32 8.47
N ALA A 215 -29.38 18.32 8.76
CA ALA A 215 -29.71 16.89 8.83
C ALA A 215 -30.22 16.26 7.50
N GLU A 216 -30.07 16.93 6.37
CA GLU A 216 -30.39 16.37 5.04
C GLU A 216 -29.09 16.17 4.25
N PRO A 217 -28.63 14.92 4.04
CA PRO A 217 -27.40 14.67 3.31
C PRO A 217 -27.57 14.98 1.82
N LEU A 218 -26.55 15.60 1.23
CA LEU A 218 -26.45 15.88 -0.19
C LEU A 218 -25.25 15.14 -0.78
N ALA A 219 -25.37 14.60 -2.00
CA ALA A 219 -24.30 13.87 -2.64
C ALA A 219 -23.65 14.66 -3.78
N CYS A 220 -22.33 14.57 -3.86
CA CYS A 220 -21.53 14.92 -5.02
C CYS A 220 -20.87 13.64 -5.54
N VAL A 221 -21.04 13.31 -6.82
CA VAL A 221 -20.55 12.04 -7.39
C VAL A 221 -19.72 12.31 -8.64
N LEU A 222 -18.59 11.63 -8.76
CA LEU A 222 -17.81 11.57 -10.00
C LEU A 222 -17.67 10.10 -10.41
N ALA A 223 -18.27 9.72 -11.53
CA ALA A 223 -18.35 8.34 -11.99
C ALA A 223 -17.82 8.18 -13.42
N TYR A 224 -17.22 7.04 -13.73
CA TYR A 224 -16.81 6.65 -15.07
C TYR A 224 -17.87 5.78 -15.75
N SER A 225 -17.98 5.91 -17.07
CA SER A 225 -18.86 5.11 -17.93
C SER A 225 -18.27 4.94 -19.32
N GLU A 226 -18.54 3.80 -19.94
CA GLU A 226 -18.07 3.45 -21.30
C GLU A 226 -19.03 3.90 -22.41
N ASP A 227 -20.17 4.46 -22.04
CA ASP A 227 -21.15 4.96 -22.97
C ASP A 227 -21.99 6.09 -22.36
N ARG A 228 -22.56 6.92 -23.25
CA ARG A 228 -23.34 8.09 -22.87
C ARG A 228 -24.64 7.73 -22.15
N GLN A 229 -25.26 6.58 -22.44
CA GLN A 229 -26.50 6.17 -21.81
C GLN A 229 -26.25 5.79 -20.36
N SER A 230 -25.22 4.99 -20.08
CA SER A 230 -24.77 4.64 -18.73
C SER A 230 -24.39 5.89 -17.93
N ALA A 231 -23.66 6.82 -18.55
CA ALA A 231 -23.34 8.11 -17.92
C ALA A 231 -24.60 8.89 -17.52
N GLY A 232 -25.63 8.88 -18.38
CA GLY A 232 -26.94 9.48 -18.09
C GLY A 232 -27.67 8.82 -16.93
N ALA A 233 -27.65 7.48 -16.86
CA ALA A 233 -28.33 6.73 -15.81
C ALA A 233 -27.79 7.06 -14.41
N VAL A 234 -26.49 7.33 -14.27
CA VAL A 234 -25.88 7.74 -12.99
C VAL A 234 -26.48 9.04 -12.45
N LEU A 235 -26.88 9.99 -13.31
CA LEU A 235 -27.53 11.23 -12.87
C LEU A 235 -28.96 11.02 -12.32
N ASP A 236 -29.58 9.89 -12.67
CA ASP A 236 -30.92 9.51 -12.22
C ASP A 236 -30.88 8.63 -10.96
N GLU A 237 -29.69 8.23 -10.50
CA GLU A 237 -29.51 7.51 -9.25
C GLU A 237 -29.67 8.45 -8.03
N GLY A 238 -30.30 7.96 -6.96
CA GLY A 238 -30.62 8.79 -5.78
C GLY A 238 -30.22 8.23 -4.42
N ASP A 239 -29.85 6.94 -4.32
CA ASP A 239 -29.58 6.29 -3.02
C ASP A 239 -28.07 6.21 -2.71
N TRP A 240 -27.43 7.38 -2.69
CA TRP A 240 -25.99 7.50 -2.44
C TRP A 240 -25.63 7.13 -1.00
N THR A 241 -26.48 7.50 -0.04
CA THR A 241 -26.30 7.17 1.38
C THR A 241 -26.26 5.66 1.60
N ALA A 242 -27.18 4.88 1.01
CA ALA A 242 -27.13 3.43 1.15
C ALA A 242 -25.85 2.82 0.56
N GLN A 243 -25.33 3.36 -0.56
CA GLN A 243 -24.06 2.86 -1.13
C GLN A 243 -22.87 3.08 -0.17
N VAL A 244 -22.83 4.23 0.52
CA VAL A 244 -21.82 4.49 1.56
C VAL A 244 -21.96 3.52 2.72
N GLU A 245 -23.18 3.30 3.21
CA GLU A 245 -23.44 2.37 4.31
C GLU A 245 -23.13 0.91 3.97
N VAL A 246 -23.49 0.46 2.76
CA VAL A 246 -23.15 -0.89 2.27
C VAL A 246 -21.64 -1.07 2.22
N THR A 247 -20.93 -0.08 1.68
CA THR A 247 -19.46 -0.09 1.59
C THR A 247 -18.82 -0.16 2.97
N ASP A 248 -19.27 0.67 3.92
CA ASP A 248 -18.77 0.65 5.30
C ASP A 248 -19.00 -0.71 5.99
N ARG A 249 -20.20 -1.28 5.84
CA ARG A 249 -20.51 -2.63 6.37
C ARG A 249 -19.63 -3.70 5.75
N ALA A 250 -19.37 -3.62 4.45
CA ALA A 250 -18.56 -4.58 3.73
C ALA A 250 -17.10 -4.56 4.21
N TRP A 251 -16.51 -3.38 4.37
CA TRP A 251 -15.16 -3.23 4.92
C TRP A 251 -15.05 -3.67 6.38
N LYS A 252 -16.03 -3.32 7.22
CA LYS A 252 -16.08 -3.80 8.62
C LYS A 252 -16.16 -5.31 8.68
N LYS A 253 -17.01 -5.93 7.86
CA LYS A 253 -17.11 -7.39 7.76
C LYS A 253 -15.78 -7.99 7.31
N TRP A 254 -15.16 -7.44 6.27
CA TRP A 254 -13.84 -7.88 5.82
C TRP A 254 -12.77 -7.77 6.91
N ALA A 255 -12.70 -6.66 7.64
CA ALA A 255 -11.73 -6.48 8.71
C ALA A 255 -11.89 -7.49 9.87
N THR A 256 -13.06 -8.14 10.02
CA THR A 256 -13.24 -9.21 11.00
C THR A 256 -12.54 -10.52 10.64
N THR A 257 -12.13 -10.71 9.38
CA THR A 257 -11.36 -11.90 8.98
C THR A 257 -9.89 -11.80 9.37
N CYS A 258 -9.41 -10.60 9.71
CA CYS A 258 -8.04 -10.38 10.13
C CYS A 258 -7.82 -10.87 11.57
N ALA A 259 -6.83 -11.73 11.77
CA ALA A 259 -6.44 -12.34 13.04
C ALA A 259 -5.38 -11.53 13.82
N VAL A 260 -5.38 -10.20 13.65
CA VAL A 260 -4.40 -9.33 14.31
C VAL A 260 -4.81 -9.01 15.75
N THR A 261 -3.88 -9.18 16.68
CA THR A 261 -4.06 -8.94 18.12
C THR A 261 -2.89 -8.16 18.72
N GLY A 262 -2.97 -7.80 20.00
CA GLY A 262 -1.90 -7.10 20.72
C GLY A 262 -1.99 -5.58 20.69
N PRO A 263 -0.99 -4.88 21.27
CA PRO A 263 -1.05 -3.44 21.54
C PRO A 263 -1.07 -2.58 20.27
N TYR A 264 -0.52 -3.07 19.16
CA TYR A 264 -0.44 -2.35 17.90
C TYR A 264 -1.59 -2.67 16.93
N ARG A 265 -2.60 -3.42 17.37
CA ARG A 265 -3.68 -3.96 16.52
C ARG A 265 -4.27 -2.91 15.58
N ASP A 266 -4.63 -1.72 16.08
CA ASP A 266 -5.32 -0.73 15.25
C ASP A 266 -4.42 -0.15 14.15
N LYS A 267 -3.11 0.00 14.41
CA LYS A 267 -2.12 0.44 13.41
C LYS A 267 -1.91 -0.63 12.35
N LEU A 268 -1.84 -1.89 12.77
CA LEU A 268 -1.68 -3.04 11.87
C LEU A 268 -2.92 -3.25 11.00
N ILE A 269 -4.12 -3.24 11.58
CA ILE A 269 -5.39 -3.33 10.83
C ILE A 269 -5.53 -2.18 9.84
N ARG A 270 -5.05 -0.97 10.16
CA ARG A 270 -5.04 0.13 9.20
C ARG A 270 -4.15 -0.15 8.00
N SER A 271 -2.93 -0.63 8.21
CA SER A 271 -2.02 -1.01 7.13
C SER A 271 -2.56 -2.19 6.31
N VAL A 272 -3.16 -3.20 6.94
CA VAL A 272 -3.80 -4.33 6.26
C VAL A 272 -4.95 -3.88 5.36
N LEU A 273 -5.79 -2.93 5.81
CA LEU A 273 -6.84 -2.33 4.99
C LEU A 273 -6.26 -1.51 3.82
N THR A 274 -5.15 -0.80 4.03
CA THR A 274 -4.44 -0.10 2.96
C THR A 274 -3.90 -1.09 1.91
N LEU A 275 -3.24 -2.17 2.32
CA LEU A 275 -2.75 -3.21 1.40
C LEU A 275 -3.89 -3.84 0.60
N LYS A 276 -5.05 -4.08 1.25
CA LYS A 276 -6.23 -4.56 0.54
C LYS A 276 -6.77 -3.56 -0.47
N LEU A 277 -6.74 -2.26 -0.16
CA LEU A 277 -7.12 -1.22 -1.13
C LEU A 277 -6.17 -1.16 -2.32
N LEU A 278 -4.90 -1.55 -2.18
CA LEU A 278 -3.91 -1.63 -3.26
C LEU A 278 -3.98 -2.95 -4.04
N THR A 279 -4.87 -3.87 -3.65
CA THR A 279 -5.13 -5.09 -4.40
C THR A 279 -6.19 -4.79 -5.46
N PHE A 280 -5.83 -4.98 -6.73
CA PHE A 280 -6.77 -4.98 -7.84
C PHE A 280 -7.60 -6.26 -7.82
N GLU A 281 -8.75 -6.18 -7.15
CA GLU A 281 -9.66 -7.30 -6.90
C GLU A 281 -10.06 -8.10 -8.16
N PRO A 282 -10.27 -7.48 -9.35
CA PRO A 282 -10.62 -8.20 -10.56
C PRO A 282 -9.66 -9.30 -10.99
N THR A 283 -8.36 -9.09 -10.76
CA THR A 283 -7.35 -10.05 -11.20
C THR A 283 -6.67 -10.73 -10.02
N GLY A 284 -6.47 -10.00 -8.93
CA GLY A 284 -5.59 -10.37 -7.81
C GLY A 284 -4.22 -9.67 -7.85
N ALA A 285 -3.94 -8.85 -8.88
CA ALA A 285 -2.71 -8.06 -8.95
C ALA A 285 -2.65 -7.04 -7.80
N ILE A 286 -1.46 -6.72 -7.30
CA ILE A 286 -1.26 -5.80 -6.17
C ILE A 286 -0.36 -4.66 -6.64
N VAL A 287 -0.86 -3.42 -6.64
CA VAL A 287 -0.05 -2.26 -7.06
C VAL A 287 0.90 -1.82 -5.95
N ALA A 288 2.10 -1.35 -6.31
CA ALA A 288 3.07 -0.84 -5.33
C ALA A 288 2.57 0.45 -4.64
N ALA A 289 1.88 1.31 -5.40
CA ALA A 289 1.16 2.48 -4.90
C ALA A 289 0.05 2.89 -5.88
N PRO A 290 -0.97 3.67 -5.46
CA PRO A 290 -2.01 4.14 -6.36
C PRO A 290 -1.61 5.42 -7.12
N THR A 291 -0.36 5.88 -6.94
CA THR A 291 0.18 7.14 -7.45
C THR A 291 1.39 6.92 -8.36
N THR A 292 1.74 7.95 -9.13
CA THR A 292 2.94 8.01 -9.95
C THR A 292 3.71 9.28 -9.67
N SER A 293 5.02 9.25 -9.90
CA SER A 293 5.89 10.42 -10.05
C SER A 293 5.94 11.36 -8.87
N LEU A 294 5.63 10.85 -7.67
CA LEU A 294 6.00 11.55 -6.45
C LEU A 294 7.50 11.34 -6.20
N PRO A 295 8.24 12.40 -5.82
CA PRO A 295 9.69 12.37 -5.83
C PRO A 295 10.30 11.72 -4.58
N GLU A 296 11.28 10.85 -4.78
CA GLU A 296 12.21 10.37 -3.71
C GLU A 296 13.08 11.53 -3.16
N ARG A 297 13.17 12.63 -3.91
CA ARG A 297 13.81 13.89 -3.48
C ARG A 297 13.19 15.07 -4.20
N ILE A 298 12.72 16.07 -3.45
CA ILE A 298 12.12 17.29 -4.05
C ILE A 298 13.10 17.96 -5.03
N GLY A 299 12.62 18.24 -6.25
CA GLY A 299 13.40 18.78 -7.36
C GLY A 299 14.33 17.74 -8.03
N GLY A 300 14.29 16.50 -7.58
CA GLY A 300 15.06 15.38 -8.12
C GLY A 300 14.38 14.71 -9.32
N VAL A 301 15.10 13.75 -9.90
CA VAL A 301 14.71 13.02 -11.12
C VAL A 301 14.14 11.63 -10.85
N ARG A 302 14.12 11.20 -9.58
CA ARG A 302 13.66 9.88 -9.13
C ARG A 302 12.17 9.94 -8.81
N ASN A 303 11.38 9.92 -9.89
CA ASN A 303 9.93 10.09 -9.88
C ASN A 303 9.36 8.98 -10.79
N TRP A 304 8.77 7.94 -10.20
CA TRP A 304 8.43 6.69 -10.89
C TRP A 304 6.94 6.39 -10.82
N ASP A 305 6.41 5.67 -11.82
CA ASP A 305 5.04 5.17 -11.79
C ASP A 305 4.96 3.83 -11.08
N TYR A 306 4.20 3.78 -9.97
CA TYR A 306 4.11 2.64 -9.07
C TYR A 306 2.74 1.94 -9.12
N ARG A 307 1.91 2.30 -10.11
CA ARG A 307 0.54 1.78 -10.29
C ARG A 307 0.49 0.39 -10.93
N TYR A 308 1.59 -0.35 -10.84
CA TYR A 308 1.81 -1.66 -11.44
C TYR A 308 2.11 -2.72 -10.40
N CYS A 309 1.98 -3.99 -10.79
CA CYS A 309 2.22 -5.12 -9.92
C CYS A 309 3.65 -5.63 -10.07
N TRP A 310 4.54 -5.19 -9.19
CA TRP A 310 5.83 -5.83 -9.00
C TRP A 310 5.66 -7.18 -8.35
N LEU A 311 6.31 -8.21 -8.89
CA LEU A 311 6.23 -9.54 -8.32
C LEU A 311 6.83 -9.58 -6.91
N ARG A 312 7.94 -8.89 -6.66
CA ARG A 312 8.56 -8.77 -5.32
C ARG A 312 7.64 -8.08 -4.31
N ASP A 313 7.08 -6.93 -4.68
CA ASP A 313 6.19 -6.15 -3.82
C ASP A 313 4.91 -6.91 -3.50
N ALA A 314 4.34 -7.58 -4.51
CA ALA A 314 3.16 -8.38 -4.35
C ALA A 314 3.42 -9.60 -3.46
N THR A 315 4.50 -10.36 -3.68
CA THR A 315 4.84 -11.53 -2.86
C THR A 315 5.04 -11.14 -1.40
N LEU A 316 5.78 -10.06 -1.13
CA LEU A 316 5.94 -9.50 0.23
C LEU A 316 4.61 -9.04 0.84
N THR A 317 3.72 -8.45 0.04
CA THR A 317 2.38 -8.06 0.52
C THR A 317 1.56 -9.28 0.93
N LEU A 318 1.72 -10.42 0.24
CA LEU A 318 1.04 -11.65 0.63
C LEU A 318 1.50 -12.18 1.98
N TYR A 319 2.78 -12.08 2.33
CA TYR A 319 3.26 -12.43 3.67
C TYR A 319 2.51 -11.67 4.74
N ALA A 320 2.48 -10.34 4.64
CA ALA A 320 1.78 -9.46 5.57
C ALA A 320 0.28 -9.79 5.68
N LEU A 321 -0.40 -10.02 4.55
CA LEU A 321 -1.82 -10.37 4.53
C LEU A 321 -2.09 -11.74 5.16
N LEU A 322 -1.27 -12.75 4.84
CA LEU A 322 -1.39 -14.11 5.38
C LEU A 322 -1.10 -14.15 6.88
N MET A 323 -0.07 -13.44 7.35
CA MET A 323 0.23 -13.25 8.78
C MET A 323 -0.92 -12.55 9.51
N ALA A 324 -1.57 -11.59 8.84
CA ALA A 324 -2.78 -10.96 9.34
C ALA A 324 -4.02 -11.85 9.25
N GLY A 325 -3.93 -13.07 8.71
CA GLY A 325 -5.03 -14.05 8.60
C GLY A 325 -5.90 -13.92 7.35
N GLU A 326 -5.57 -13.00 6.43
CA GLU A 326 -6.31 -12.77 5.19
C GLU A 326 -5.80 -13.68 4.07
N ARG A 327 -6.66 -14.55 3.56
CA ARG A 327 -6.29 -15.62 2.62
C ARG A 327 -6.87 -15.42 1.22
N GLY A 328 -7.94 -14.64 1.09
CA GLY A 328 -8.67 -14.45 -0.16
C GLY A 328 -7.82 -13.72 -1.20
N THR A 329 -7.08 -12.69 -0.79
CA THR A 329 -6.18 -11.96 -1.68
C THR A 329 -5.06 -12.84 -2.20
N ALA A 330 -4.45 -13.68 -1.35
CA ALA A 330 -3.40 -14.61 -1.75
C ALA A 330 -3.91 -15.62 -2.81
N GLN A 331 -5.12 -16.16 -2.62
CA GLN A 331 -5.73 -17.05 -3.60
C GLN A 331 -5.96 -16.37 -4.95
N ALA A 332 -6.45 -15.13 -4.95
CA ALA A 332 -6.65 -14.37 -6.18
C ALA A 332 -5.32 -14.10 -6.90
N PHE A 333 -4.28 -13.73 -6.16
CA PHE A 333 -2.95 -13.50 -6.69
C PHE A 333 -2.35 -14.76 -7.34
N TRP A 334 -2.41 -15.93 -6.71
CA TRP A 334 -1.87 -17.15 -7.31
C TRP A 334 -2.56 -17.55 -8.61
N ARG A 335 -3.89 -17.35 -8.70
CA ARG A 335 -4.62 -17.51 -9.97
C ARG A 335 -4.16 -16.50 -11.02
N TRP A 336 -3.81 -15.29 -10.62
CA TRP A 336 -3.27 -14.28 -11.53
C TRP A 336 -1.88 -14.64 -12.04
N ILE A 337 -0.99 -15.13 -11.16
CA ILE A 337 0.34 -15.61 -11.52
C ILE A 337 0.25 -16.74 -12.55
N GLU A 338 -0.63 -17.72 -12.30
CA GLU A 338 -0.87 -18.81 -13.23
C GLU A 338 -1.27 -18.28 -14.62
N ARG A 339 -2.29 -17.42 -14.70
CA ARG A 339 -2.75 -16.85 -15.99
C ARG A 339 -1.70 -15.98 -16.68
N THR A 340 -0.89 -15.24 -15.92
CA THR A 340 0.03 -14.22 -16.46
C THR A 340 1.40 -14.81 -16.81
N CYS A 341 1.87 -15.81 -16.07
CA CYS A 341 3.23 -16.31 -16.13
C CYS A 341 3.37 -17.75 -16.63
N ALA A 342 2.30 -18.56 -16.67
CA ALA A 342 2.42 -19.98 -17.07
C ALA A 342 2.78 -20.17 -18.56
N GLU A 343 2.10 -19.47 -19.47
CA GLU A 343 2.37 -19.63 -20.91
C GLU A 343 3.73 -19.06 -21.37
N PRO A 344 4.19 -17.87 -20.90
CA PRO A 344 5.46 -17.30 -21.35
C PRO A 344 6.71 -18.08 -20.90
N GLY A 345 6.61 -18.85 -19.82
CA GLY A 345 7.75 -19.52 -19.18
C GLY A 345 8.61 -18.58 -18.31
N PRO A 346 9.46 -19.14 -17.43
CA PRO A 346 10.27 -18.39 -16.47
C PRO A 346 11.28 -17.43 -17.13
N GLU A 347 11.74 -17.74 -18.34
CA GLU A 347 12.68 -16.92 -19.11
C GLU A 347 12.06 -15.63 -19.67
N ARG A 348 10.73 -15.58 -19.77
CA ARG A 348 9.98 -14.39 -20.20
C ARG A 348 9.26 -13.71 -19.05
N MET A 349 9.39 -14.23 -17.83
CA MET A 349 8.82 -13.61 -16.65
C MET A 349 9.43 -12.22 -16.45
N ARG A 350 8.58 -11.23 -16.19
CA ARG A 350 8.96 -9.85 -15.92
C ARG A 350 9.02 -9.62 -14.42
N ILE A 351 9.73 -8.57 -14.03
CA ILE A 351 9.79 -8.15 -12.63
C ILE A 351 8.49 -7.48 -12.18
N MET A 352 7.73 -6.94 -13.14
CA MET A 352 6.47 -6.24 -12.92
C MET A 352 5.54 -6.40 -14.12
N TYR A 353 4.24 -6.23 -13.87
CA TYR A 353 3.18 -6.33 -14.87
C TYR A 353 2.12 -5.26 -14.66
N GLY A 354 1.38 -4.94 -15.72
CA GLY A 354 0.12 -4.21 -15.62
C GLY A 354 -0.89 -4.99 -14.77
N ILE A 355 -1.91 -4.30 -14.26
CA ILE A 355 -2.92 -4.91 -13.38
C ILE A 355 -3.76 -5.99 -14.08
N HIS A 356 -3.77 -6.00 -15.43
CA HIS A 356 -4.39 -7.05 -16.24
C HIS A 356 -3.40 -8.08 -16.79
N GLY A 357 -2.11 -8.02 -16.40
CA GLY A 357 -1.07 -8.95 -16.82
C GLY A 357 -0.25 -8.48 -18.02
N GLU A 358 -0.35 -7.21 -18.42
CA GLU A 358 0.48 -6.63 -19.47
C GLU A 358 1.97 -6.73 -19.10
N SER A 359 2.78 -7.25 -20.01
CA SER A 359 4.22 -7.47 -19.78
C SER A 359 5.11 -6.38 -20.39
N GLU A 360 4.53 -5.39 -21.06
CA GLU A 360 5.23 -4.24 -21.63
C GLU A 360 4.69 -2.95 -21.00
N LEU A 361 5.52 -2.28 -20.21
CA LEU A 361 5.16 -1.05 -19.48
C LEU A 361 6.08 0.09 -19.90
N HIS A 362 6.03 0.42 -21.20
CA HIS A 362 6.87 1.47 -21.80
C HIS A 362 6.78 2.77 -20.97
N GLU A 363 7.94 3.34 -20.65
CA GLU A 363 8.04 4.58 -19.88
C GLU A 363 7.98 5.79 -20.83
N TRP A 364 7.15 6.78 -20.53
CA TRP A 364 7.13 8.06 -21.23
C TRP A 364 6.92 9.23 -20.26
N GLU A 365 7.31 10.43 -20.70
CA GLU A 365 7.28 11.64 -19.88
C GLU A 365 6.11 12.55 -20.24
N LEU A 366 5.37 13.02 -19.22
CA LEU A 366 4.29 13.99 -19.34
C LEU A 366 4.84 15.43 -19.25
N SER A 367 5.47 15.89 -20.33
CA SER A 367 6.14 17.21 -20.39
C SER A 367 5.23 18.43 -20.16
N HIS A 368 3.91 18.27 -20.19
CA HIS A 368 2.97 19.35 -19.92
C HIS A 368 2.75 19.61 -18.42
N LEU A 369 3.18 18.70 -17.54
CA LEU A 369 3.09 18.82 -16.08
C LEU A 369 4.45 19.21 -15.49
N SER A 370 4.42 20.10 -14.51
CA SER A 370 5.62 20.55 -13.78
C SER A 370 6.21 19.51 -12.83
N GLY A 371 5.38 18.58 -12.36
CA GLY A 371 5.72 17.62 -11.30
C GLY A 371 5.47 18.19 -9.91
N TYR A 372 5.41 17.29 -8.93
CA TYR A 372 5.17 17.69 -7.54
C TYR A 372 6.31 18.62 -7.05
N ARG A 373 5.97 19.87 -6.70
CA ARG A 373 6.94 20.90 -6.31
C ARG A 373 8.11 21.02 -7.29
N ASP A 374 7.81 21.09 -8.59
CA ASP A 374 8.77 21.18 -9.69
C ASP A 374 9.75 20.00 -9.79
N SER A 375 9.39 18.84 -9.24
CA SER A 375 10.17 17.60 -9.36
C SER A 375 9.86 16.93 -10.69
N SER A 376 10.78 17.04 -11.63
CA SER A 376 10.64 16.57 -13.01
C SER A 376 11.69 15.52 -13.37
N PRO A 377 11.40 14.61 -14.32
CA PRO A 377 10.19 14.51 -15.14
C PRO A 377 9.04 13.81 -14.41
N VAL A 378 7.82 13.99 -14.92
CA VAL A 378 6.64 13.19 -14.58
C VAL A 378 6.57 12.02 -15.55
N ARG A 379 6.59 10.79 -15.03
CA ARG A 379 6.63 9.55 -15.80
C ARG A 379 5.32 8.77 -15.71
N VAL A 380 4.97 8.11 -16.79
CA VAL A 380 3.94 7.06 -16.83
C VAL A 380 4.56 5.84 -17.47
N GLY A 381 4.22 4.64 -16.97
CA GLY A 381 5.02 3.45 -17.24
C GLY A 381 6.27 3.41 -16.38
N ASN A 382 7.04 2.32 -16.50
CA ASN A 382 8.23 2.15 -15.68
C ASN A 382 9.34 1.45 -16.47
N GLY A 383 10.47 2.14 -16.62
CA GLY A 383 11.60 1.67 -17.42
C GLY A 383 12.24 0.38 -16.92
N ALA A 384 11.95 -0.07 -15.70
CA ALA A 384 12.51 -1.32 -15.19
C ALA A 384 11.79 -2.58 -15.72
N TRP A 385 10.67 -2.46 -16.44
CA TRP A 385 9.86 -3.61 -16.90
C TRP A 385 10.64 -4.67 -17.70
N HIS A 386 11.67 -4.26 -18.43
CA HIS A 386 12.51 -5.13 -19.25
C HIS A 386 13.85 -5.50 -18.58
N GLN A 387 14.09 -5.04 -17.35
CA GLN A 387 15.25 -5.42 -16.58
C GLN A 387 15.15 -6.89 -16.17
N ARG A 388 16.32 -7.52 -16.04
CA ARG A 388 16.43 -8.85 -15.46
C ARG A 388 16.87 -8.74 -14.01
N GLN A 389 16.10 -9.35 -13.13
CA GLN A 389 16.35 -9.48 -11.70
C GLN A 389 16.20 -10.93 -11.32
N LEU A 390 17.18 -11.47 -10.60
CA LEU A 390 17.17 -12.90 -10.27
C LEU A 390 16.42 -13.17 -8.96
N ASP A 391 16.24 -12.15 -8.11
CA ASP A 391 15.52 -12.26 -6.85
C ASP A 391 14.07 -12.66 -7.03
N VAL A 392 13.41 -12.15 -8.08
CA VAL A 392 11.98 -12.38 -8.34
C VAL A 392 11.58 -13.87 -8.37
N TYR A 393 12.46 -14.75 -8.86
CA TYR A 393 12.20 -16.18 -8.92
C TYR A 393 12.20 -16.82 -7.52
N GLY A 394 13.09 -16.34 -6.65
CA GLY A 394 13.14 -16.73 -5.25
C GLY A 394 11.93 -16.24 -4.48
N GLU A 395 11.57 -14.97 -4.64
CA GLU A 395 10.41 -14.35 -4.00
C GLU A 395 9.11 -15.10 -4.29
N LEU A 396 8.94 -15.54 -5.54
CA LEU A 396 7.75 -16.30 -5.96
C LEU A 396 7.67 -17.66 -5.25
N LEU A 397 8.77 -18.41 -5.22
CA LEU A 397 8.82 -19.74 -4.60
C LEU A 397 8.70 -19.65 -3.07
N ASP A 398 9.30 -18.64 -2.46
CA ASP A 398 9.21 -18.37 -1.02
C ASP A 398 7.77 -18.04 -0.63
N ALA A 399 7.14 -17.08 -1.32
CA ALA A 399 5.77 -16.70 -1.01
C ALA A 399 4.78 -17.85 -1.21
N TYR A 400 5.02 -18.72 -2.20
CA TYR A 400 4.18 -19.90 -2.38
C TYR A 400 4.36 -20.90 -1.24
N ALA A 401 5.59 -21.16 -0.80
CA ALA A 401 5.84 -22.01 0.35
C ALA A 401 5.15 -21.47 1.61
N PHE A 402 5.27 -20.16 1.86
CA PHE A 402 4.60 -19.51 2.97
C PHE A 402 3.07 -19.59 2.89
N TYR A 403 2.50 -19.37 1.70
CA TYR A 403 1.08 -19.56 1.45
C TYR A 403 0.62 -20.99 1.78
N ARG A 404 1.41 -22.00 1.44
CA ARG A 404 1.09 -23.41 1.73
C ARG A 404 1.08 -23.72 3.22
N GLU A 405 2.03 -23.17 3.98
CA GLU A 405 2.05 -23.30 5.44
C GLU A 405 0.84 -22.65 6.11
N HIS A 406 0.33 -21.57 5.50
CA HIS A 406 -0.75 -20.78 6.08
C HIS A 406 -2.13 -21.20 5.61
N VAL A 407 -2.30 -22.15 4.69
CA VAL A 407 -3.60 -22.62 4.19
C VAL A 407 -3.87 -24.07 4.63
N GLU A 408 -4.54 -24.25 5.79
CA GLU A 408 -4.90 -25.56 6.37
C GLU A 408 -6.32 -26.03 5.95
N GLY A 409 -6.59 -27.36 5.97
CA GLY A 409 -7.94 -27.98 5.88
C GLY A 409 -8.11 -29.15 4.89
N ASP A 410 -9.37 -29.59 4.64
CA ASP A 410 -9.75 -30.63 3.66
C ASP A 410 -10.46 -30.04 2.40
N GLY A 411 -9.93 -28.93 1.85
CA GLY A 411 -10.49 -28.27 0.67
C GLY A 411 -9.78 -28.63 -0.64
N PRO A 412 -10.44 -28.48 -1.82
CA PRO A 412 -9.82 -28.72 -3.13
C PRO A 412 -8.63 -27.80 -3.45
N LEU A 413 -8.41 -26.75 -2.67
CA LEU A 413 -7.28 -25.82 -2.76
C LEU A 413 -6.08 -26.21 -1.85
N ASN A 414 -6.21 -27.29 -1.07
CA ASN A 414 -5.16 -27.76 -0.16
C ASN A 414 -4.22 -28.77 -0.78
N THR A 415 -4.47 -29.18 -2.02
CA THR A 415 -3.47 -29.80 -2.87
C THR A 415 -2.69 -28.73 -3.62
N VAL A 416 -1.41 -28.97 -3.87
CA VAL A 416 -0.65 -28.13 -4.80
C VAL A 416 -1.31 -28.25 -6.18
N ASP A 417 -1.74 -27.13 -6.74
CA ASP A 417 -2.36 -27.09 -8.06
C ASP A 417 -1.34 -27.60 -9.11
N PRO A 418 -1.67 -28.62 -9.92
CA PRO A 418 -0.75 -29.16 -10.92
C PRO A 418 -0.26 -28.15 -11.97
N GLU A 419 -1.10 -27.20 -12.38
CA GLU A 419 -0.76 -26.17 -13.37
C GLU A 419 0.19 -25.15 -12.76
N LEU A 420 -0.12 -24.68 -11.55
CA LEU A 420 0.77 -23.79 -10.80
C LEU A 420 2.10 -24.48 -10.46
N TRP A 421 2.09 -25.76 -10.06
CA TRP A 421 3.32 -26.51 -9.84
C TRP A 421 4.17 -26.63 -11.11
N THR A 422 3.53 -26.77 -12.27
CA THR A 422 4.27 -26.81 -13.54
C THR A 422 5.08 -25.54 -13.75
N LEU A 423 4.49 -24.37 -13.45
CA LEU A 423 5.18 -23.08 -13.46
C LEU A 423 6.29 -23.02 -12.39
N LEU A 424 5.98 -23.32 -11.13
CA LEU A 424 6.94 -23.22 -10.01
C LEU A 424 8.14 -24.16 -10.18
N ARG A 425 7.91 -25.38 -10.69
CA ARG A 425 8.97 -26.33 -11.07
C ARG A 425 9.84 -25.76 -12.17
N ALA A 426 9.25 -25.18 -13.22
CA ALA A 426 10.01 -24.54 -14.30
C ALA A 426 10.84 -23.36 -13.78
N VAL A 427 10.31 -22.57 -12.84
CA VAL A 427 11.07 -21.50 -12.17
C VAL A 427 12.27 -22.06 -11.42
N ALA A 428 12.12 -23.13 -10.64
CA ALA A 428 13.23 -23.76 -9.92
C ALA A 428 14.30 -24.35 -10.87
N ASP A 429 13.87 -24.99 -11.97
CA ASP A 429 14.77 -25.46 -13.01
C ASP A 429 15.54 -24.31 -13.66
N TYR A 430 14.86 -23.19 -13.92
CA TYR A 430 15.46 -22.01 -14.52
C TYR A 430 16.47 -21.33 -13.58
N ILE A 431 16.19 -21.25 -12.27
CA ILE A 431 17.18 -20.77 -11.28
C ILE A 431 18.48 -21.56 -11.39
N CYS A 432 18.40 -22.89 -11.53
CA CYS A 432 19.59 -23.76 -11.67
C CYS A 432 20.46 -23.39 -12.89
N GLU A 433 19.87 -22.80 -13.92
CA GLU A 433 20.56 -22.41 -15.15
C GLU A 433 21.18 -21.02 -15.04
N ILE A 434 20.49 -20.08 -14.39
CA ILE A 434 20.79 -18.65 -14.51
C ILE A 434 21.49 -18.04 -13.30
N TRP A 435 21.54 -18.73 -12.15
CA TRP A 435 21.96 -18.09 -10.90
C TRP A 435 23.40 -17.54 -10.96
N ARG A 436 24.24 -17.99 -11.90
CA ARG A 436 25.61 -17.48 -12.11
C ARG A 436 25.67 -16.19 -12.93
N GLU A 437 24.55 -15.72 -13.46
CA GLU A 437 24.51 -14.52 -14.30
C GLU A 437 24.54 -13.22 -13.46
N LYS A 438 24.67 -12.08 -14.13
CA LYS A 438 24.55 -10.75 -13.49
C LYS A 438 23.15 -10.19 -13.71
N ASP A 439 22.70 -9.35 -12.81
CA ASP A 439 21.36 -8.77 -12.83
C ASP A 439 21.35 -7.33 -12.31
N ARG A 440 20.17 -6.75 -12.12
CA ARG A 440 19.99 -5.35 -11.68
C ARG A 440 19.67 -5.18 -10.18
N GLY A 441 19.69 -6.28 -9.42
CA GLY A 441 19.47 -6.26 -7.98
C GLY A 441 18.04 -5.88 -7.59
N PRO A 442 17.73 -5.85 -6.27
CA PRO A 442 16.39 -5.57 -5.77
C PRO A 442 15.96 -4.11 -5.96
N TRP A 443 16.92 -3.20 -6.21
CA TRP A 443 16.70 -1.76 -6.31
C TRP A 443 16.68 -1.21 -7.73
N GLU A 444 16.59 -2.06 -8.75
CA GLU A 444 16.39 -1.63 -10.15
C GLU A 444 17.47 -0.69 -10.70
N VAL A 445 18.69 -0.84 -10.19
CA VAL A 445 19.78 0.11 -10.43
C VAL A 445 20.00 0.32 -11.93
N ARG A 446 20.06 1.58 -12.36
CA ARG A 446 20.23 1.91 -13.79
C ARG A 446 21.69 1.72 -14.26
N GLY A 447 22.64 1.53 -13.35
CA GLY A 447 24.05 1.18 -13.62
C GLY A 447 24.29 -0.28 -14.01
N GLU A 448 25.51 -0.61 -14.47
CA GLU A 448 25.86 -1.93 -15.03
C GLU A 448 25.42 -3.14 -14.17
N PRO A 449 24.93 -4.24 -14.79
CA PRO A 449 24.58 -5.45 -14.06
C PRO A 449 25.74 -5.99 -13.21
N ARG A 450 25.42 -6.52 -12.02
CA ARG A 450 26.40 -7.11 -11.08
C ARG A 450 25.91 -8.45 -10.54
N HIS A 451 26.75 -9.13 -9.77
CA HIS A 451 26.31 -10.25 -8.94
C HIS A 451 25.88 -9.68 -7.59
N PHE A 452 24.64 -9.20 -7.52
CA PHE A 452 24.07 -8.67 -6.28
C PHE A 452 23.91 -9.80 -5.27
N THR A 453 24.43 -9.63 -4.05
CA THR A 453 24.44 -10.67 -3.02
C THR A 453 23.01 -11.07 -2.67
N TYR A 454 22.11 -10.10 -2.53
CA TYR A 454 20.70 -10.34 -2.26
C TYR A 454 20.03 -11.19 -3.36
N SER A 455 20.26 -10.87 -4.63
CA SER A 455 19.74 -11.67 -5.76
C SER A 455 20.21 -13.13 -5.72
N LYS A 456 21.47 -13.39 -5.32
CA LYS A 456 21.99 -14.76 -5.15
C LYS A 456 21.35 -15.48 -3.98
N VAL A 457 21.16 -14.78 -2.86
CA VAL A 457 20.44 -15.32 -1.70
C VAL A 457 19.02 -15.71 -2.12
N MET A 458 18.31 -14.90 -2.89
CA MET A 458 16.96 -15.26 -3.33
C MET A 458 16.95 -16.43 -4.34
N CYS A 459 17.96 -16.58 -5.20
CA CYS A 459 18.13 -17.83 -5.95
C CYS A 459 18.30 -19.05 -5.03
N TRP A 460 19.08 -18.92 -3.94
CA TRP A 460 19.23 -19.98 -2.94
C TRP A 460 17.90 -20.28 -2.24
N VAL A 461 17.15 -19.25 -1.81
CA VAL A 461 15.83 -19.38 -1.17
C VAL A 461 14.89 -20.13 -2.10
N GLY A 462 14.82 -19.73 -3.38
CA GLY A 462 13.94 -20.40 -4.35
C GLY A 462 14.20 -21.90 -4.43
N LEU A 463 15.47 -22.32 -4.55
CA LEU A 463 15.80 -23.75 -4.57
C LEU A 463 15.57 -24.44 -3.22
N ASP A 464 15.79 -23.76 -2.10
CA ASP A 464 15.51 -24.28 -0.76
C ASP A 464 14.03 -24.62 -0.59
N ARG A 465 13.15 -23.67 -0.94
CA ARG A 465 11.70 -23.80 -0.87
C ARG A 465 11.19 -24.83 -1.87
N ALA A 466 11.73 -24.87 -3.09
CA ALA A 466 11.36 -25.87 -4.08
C ALA A 466 11.68 -27.30 -3.62
N VAL A 467 12.84 -27.52 -2.99
CA VAL A 467 13.21 -28.83 -2.42
C VAL A 467 12.27 -29.23 -1.28
N GLN A 468 11.94 -28.29 -0.40
CA GLN A 468 11.01 -28.51 0.72
C GLN A 468 9.60 -28.86 0.21
N LEU A 469 9.03 -28.00 -0.64
CA LEU A 469 7.70 -28.17 -1.23
C LEU A 469 7.55 -29.53 -1.92
N ALA A 470 8.54 -29.90 -2.75
CA ALA A 470 8.52 -31.18 -3.44
C ALA A 470 8.61 -32.39 -2.49
N ALA A 471 9.39 -32.27 -1.41
CA ALA A 471 9.53 -33.35 -0.42
C ALA A 471 8.26 -33.56 0.41
N GLU A 472 7.62 -32.47 0.84
CA GLU A 472 6.42 -32.51 1.69
C GLU A 472 5.17 -32.98 0.93
N ASN A 473 5.11 -32.76 -0.39
CA ASN A 473 3.92 -33.02 -1.21
C ASN A 473 4.11 -34.15 -2.25
N ASP A 474 5.24 -34.87 -2.23
CA ASP A 474 5.60 -35.96 -3.18
C ASP A 474 5.46 -35.54 -4.66
N LEU A 475 5.94 -34.35 -5.00
CA LEU A 475 5.75 -33.73 -6.32
C LEU A 475 6.85 -34.14 -7.31
N PRO A 476 6.51 -34.39 -8.60
CA PRO A 476 7.48 -34.78 -9.61
C PRO A 476 8.44 -33.63 -9.96
N CYS A 477 9.74 -33.83 -9.77
CA CYS A 477 10.79 -32.84 -10.02
C CYS A 477 12.21 -33.43 -10.04
N GLU A 478 13.21 -32.61 -10.43
CA GLU A 478 14.64 -32.93 -10.33
C GLU A 478 15.22 -32.56 -8.94
N ARG A 479 14.62 -33.04 -7.85
CA ARG A 479 14.96 -32.62 -6.47
C ARG A 479 16.45 -32.71 -6.13
N GLU A 480 17.15 -33.74 -6.60
CA GLU A 480 18.60 -33.91 -6.38
C GLU A 480 19.44 -32.82 -7.06
N ARG A 481 19.04 -32.39 -8.27
CA ARG A 481 19.67 -31.29 -8.99
C ARG A 481 19.48 -29.98 -8.23
N TRP A 482 18.25 -29.69 -7.80
CA TRP A 482 17.93 -28.47 -7.04
C TRP A 482 18.72 -28.40 -5.73
N ALA A 483 18.77 -29.49 -4.96
CA ALA A 483 19.54 -29.55 -3.73
C ALA A 483 21.03 -29.32 -3.97
N ARG A 484 21.60 -29.89 -5.04
CA ARG A 484 23.01 -29.66 -5.40
C ARG A 484 23.29 -28.20 -5.78
N GLU A 485 22.48 -27.60 -6.65
CA GLU A 485 22.67 -26.20 -7.03
C GLU A 485 22.45 -25.25 -5.84
N ARG A 486 21.49 -25.55 -4.95
CA ARG A 486 21.31 -24.82 -3.69
C ARG A 486 22.59 -24.78 -2.87
N GLU A 487 23.26 -25.92 -2.65
CA GLU A 487 24.52 -25.94 -1.90
C GLU A 487 25.65 -25.19 -2.62
N LEU A 488 25.70 -25.24 -3.96
CA LEU A 488 26.67 -24.48 -4.74
C LEU A 488 26.46 -22.96 -4.63
N ILE A 489 25.20 -22.50 -4.69
CA ILE A 489 24.86 -21.08 -4.49
C ILE A 489 25.25 -20.66 -3.09
N ARG A 490 24.91 -21.45 -2.06
CA ARG A 490 25.27 -21.17 -0.67
C ARG A 490 26.78 -21.00 -0.52
N ALA A 491 27.56 -21.97 -1.02
CA ALA A 491 29.02 -21.90 -0.96
C ALA A 491 29.56 -20.64 -1.66
N GLU A 492 29.03 -20.28 -2.83
CA GLU A 492 29.48 -19.09 -3.56
C GLU A 492 29.15 -17.79 -2.81
N ILE A 493 27.96 -17.66 -2.22
CA ILE A 493 27.58 -16.49 -1.42
C ILE A 493 28.49 -16.36 -0.20
N MET A 494 28.76 -17.46 0.50
CA MET A 494 29.63 -17.44 1.68
C MET A 494 31.07 -17.07 1.33
N GLU A 495 31.56 -17.41 0.13
CA GLU A 495 32.91 -17.08 -0.33
C GLU A 495 33.01 -15.65 -0.88
N ARG A 496 31.99 -15.18 -1.61
CA ARG A 496 32.10 -13.96 -2.44
C ARG A 496 31.16 -12.82 -2.03
N GLY A 497 30.10 -13.11 -1.29
CA GLY A 497 29.12 -12.14 -0.81
C GLY A 497 29.53 -11.46 0.50
N TYR A 498 30.37 -12.12 1.30
CA TYR A 498 30.94 -11.56 2.53
C TYR A 498 32.32 -10.96 2.24
N SER A 499 32.50 -9.68 2.55
CA SER A 499 33.82 -9.02 2.46
C SER A 499 34.49 -9.05 3.82
N GLU A 500 35.67 -9.67 3.91
CA GLU A 500 36.51 -9.61 5.12
C GLU A 500 37.01 -8.18 5.41
N THR A 501 37.19 -7.36 4.37
CA THR A 501 37.58 -5.95 4.51
C THR A 501 36.43 -5.14 5.11
N ALA A 502 35.21 -5.35 4.62
CA ALA A 502 34.02 -4.73 5.18
C ALA A 502 33.52 -5.44 6.45
N GLY A 503 34.00 -6.63 6.79
CA GLY A 503 33.46 -7.41 7.91
C GLY A 503 31.94 -7.58 7.86
N SER A 504 31.36 -7.66 6.66
CA SER A 504 29.92 -7.78 6.44
C SER A 504 29.61 -8.44 5.10
N PHE A 505 28.36 -8.90 4.93
CA PHE A 505 27.82 -9.07 3.58
C PHE A 505 27.74 -7.70 2.89
N THR A 506 27.95 -7.70 1.58
CA THR A 506 28.06 -6.49 0.77
C THR A 506 27.09 -6.53 -0.40
N MET A 507 26.72 -5.35 -0.92
CA MET A 507 25.73 -5.14 -1.98
C MET A 507 25.92 -6.09 -3.17
N ALA A 508 27.15 -6.19 -3.65
CA ALA A 508 27.52 -7.06 -4.76
C ALA A 508 28.93 -7.66 -4.56
N TYR A 509 29.17 -8.80 -5.20
CA TYR A 509 30.45 -9.49 -5.11
C TYR A 509 31.64 -8.61 -5.51
N GLY A 510 32.69 -8.65 -4.70
CA GLY A 510 33.92 -7.89 -4.92
C GLY A 510 33.80 -6.39 -4.61
N THR A 511 32.78 -5.99 -3.87
CA THR A 511 32.62 -4.61 -3.35
C THR A 511 32.68 -4.60 -1.83
N ASP A 512 32.95 -3.43 -1.25
CA ASP A 512 32.82 -3.17 0.20
C ASP A 512 31.58 -2.32 0.52
N GLN A 513 30.66 -2.18 -0.45
CA GLN A 513 29.47 -1.35 -0.32
C GLN A 513 28.39 -2.08 0.48
N LEU A 514 27.75 -1.39 1.41
CA LEU A 514 26.62 -1.91 2.19
C LEU A 514 25.31 -1.76 1.42
N ASP A 515 24.36 -2.63 1.74
CA ASP A 515 22.99 -2.61 1.20
C ASP A 515 22.02 -3.09 2.27
N ALA A 516 21.00 -2.29 2.57
CA ALA A 516 19.97 -2.60 3.56
C ALA A 516 19.11 -3.81 3.17
N ALA A 517 19.03 -4.18 1.89
CA ALA A 517 18.39 -5.44 1.47
C ALA A 517 19.01 -6.66 2.14
N LEU A 518 20.26 -6.56 2.61
CA LEU A 518 20.94 -7.67 3.28
C LEU A 518 20.42 -7.94 4.70
N LEU A 519 19.63 -7.03 5.28
CA LEU A 519 18.88 -7.30 6.52
C LEU A 519 17.87 -8.44 6.33
N ARG A 520 17.45 -8.73 5.09
CA ARG A 520 16.53 -9.84 4.82
C ARG A 520 17.17 -11.23 4.89
N LEU A 521 18.51 -11.36 4.81
CA LEU A 521 19.19 -12.67 4.85
C LEU A 521 18.73 -13.56 6.03
N PRO A 522 18.69 -13.05 7.27
CA PRO A 522 18.18 -13.84 8.39
C PRO A 522 16.67 -14.08 8.33
N LEU A 523 15.90 -13.14 7.80
CA LEU A 523 14.45 -13.22 7.73
C LEU A 523 13.97 -14.29 6.74
N VAL A 524 14.73 -14.53 5.67
CA VAL A 524 14.48 -15.61 4.70
C VAL A 524 15.19 -16.93 5.05
N GLY A 525 15.85 -16.99 6.21
CA GLY A 525 16.49 -18.20 6.73
C GLY A 525 17.85 -18.56 6.12
N PHE A 526 18.53 -17.62 5.43
CA PHE A 526 19.85 -17.89 4.84
C PHE A 526 20.91 -18.15 5.92
N LEU A 527 20.94 -17.30 6.95
CA LEU A 527 21.79 -17.43 8.14
C LEU A 527 21.02 -16.96 9.37
N PRO A 528 21.18 -17.60 10.54
CA PRO A 528 20.60 -17.07 11.79
C PRO A 528 21.04 -15.63 12.05
N ALA A 529 20.15 -14.81 12.62
CA ALA A 529 20.47 -13.42 12.95
C ALA A 529 21.67 -13.31 13.92
N ASP A 530 21.85 -14.30 14.81
CA ASP A 530 22.95 -14.37 15.77
C ASP A 530 24.25 -14.98 15.22
N ASP A 531 24.30 -15.40 13.95
CA ASP A 531 25.56 -15.75 13.28
C ASP A 531 26.50 -14.53 13.34
N PRO A 532 27.78 -14.68 13.75
CA PRO A 532 28.70 -13.55 13.91
C PRO A 532 28.81 -12.67 12.66
N ARG A 533 28.69 -13.23 11.46
CA ARG A 533 28.73 -12.49 10.20
C ARG A 533 27.44 -11.71 9.97
N MET A 534 26.29 -12.27 10.31
CA MET A 534 25.03 -11.54 10.19
C MET A 534 24.89 -10.47 11.25
N ARG A 535 25.25 -10.75 12.51
CA ARG A 535 25.28 -9.72 13.55
C ARG A 535 26.16 -8.54 13.13
N ALA A 536 27.37 -8.80 12.66
CA ALA A 536 28.26 -7.74 12.16
C ALA A 536 27.65 -6.99 10.95
N THR A 537 26.97 -7.68 10.05
CA THR A 537 26.28 -7.05 8.91
C THR A 537 25.14 -6.14 9.36
N ILE A 538 24.30 -6.59 10.29
CA ILE A 538 23.19 -5.80 10.87
C ILE A 538 23.74 -4.56 11.57
N GLU A 539 24.77 -4.72 12.40
CA GLU A 539 25.42 -3.62 13.12
C GLU A 539 26.00 -2.58 12.15
N ARG A 540 26.74 -3.01 11.11
CA ARG A 540 27.30 -2.08 10.12
C ARG A 540 26.23 -1.37 9.30
N ILE A 541 25.18 -2.06 8.88
CA ILE A 541 24.05 -1.42 8.18
C ILE A 541 23.40 -0.38 9.08
N ARG A 542 23.12 -0.72 10.35
CA ARG A 542 22.55 0.22 11.32
C ARG A 542 23.42 1.46 11.49
N ASP A 543 24.73 1.29 11.61
CA ASP A 543 25.66 2.36 11.96
C ASP A 543 26.04 3.25 10.76
N GLU A 544 26.16 2.68 9.56
CA GLU A 544 26.66 3.39 8.37
C GLU A 544 25.57 3.80 7.38
N LEU A 545 24.45 3.07 7.33
CA LEU A 545 23.27 3.46 6.54
C LEU A 545 22.18 4.12 7.39
N GLY A 546 22.42 4.32 8.69
CA GLY A 546 21.42 4.84 9.62
C GLY A 546 21.58 6.31 10.00
N HIS A 547 20.44 6.95 10.17
CA HIS A 547 20.32 8.28 10.78
C HIS A 547 19.06 8.35 11.66
N GLU A 548 19.26 8.47 12.97
CA GLU A 548 18.17 8.54 13.95
C GLU A 548 17.11 7.42 13.82
N GLY A 549 17.55 6.20 13.46
CA GLY A 549 16.70 5.03 13.27
C GLY A 549 16.11 4.89 11.86
N LEU A 550 16.33 5.86 10.97
CA LEU A 550 15.98 5.76 9.56
C LEU A 550 17.14 5.18 8.75
N LEU A 551 16.86 4.22 7.86
CA LEU A 551 17.88 3.61 7.01
C LEU A 551 17.74 4.04 5.54
N TRP A 552 18.85 4.37 4.90
CA TRP A 552 18.94 4.43 3.44
C TRP A 552 19.07 3.02 2.85
N ARG A 553 18.72 2.85 1.56
CA ARG A 553 18.95 1.58 0.84
C ARG A 553 20.43 1.23 0.80
N TYR A 554 21.25 2.22 0.41
CA TYR A 554 22.70 2.11 0.26
C TYR A 554 23.32 3.51 0.12
N VAL A 555 24.64 3.60 0.22
CA VAL A 555 25.42 4.80 -0.16
C VAL A 555 26.42 4.40 -1.26
N ALA A 556 25.92 4.30 -2.50
CA ALA A 556 26.65 3.76 -3.64
C ALA A 556 26.18 4.40 -4.96
N GLU A 557 26.99 4.28 -6.02
CA GLU A 557 26.61 4.68 -7.37
C GLU A 557 25.67 3.64 -8.00
N ASP A 558 24.45 4.07 -8.35
CA ASP A 558 23.38 3.26 -8.93
C ASP A 558 23.06 3.62 -10.39
N GLY A 559 23.79 4.58 -10.96
CA GLY A 559 23.55 5.13 -12.30
C GLY A 559 22.61 6.34 -12.34
N LEU A 560 22.23 6.90 -11.19
CA LEU A 560 21.42 8.12 -11.06
C LEU A 560 22.15 9.20 -10.25
N PRO A 561 21.73 10.48 -10.34
CA PRO A 561 22.22 11.52 -9.44
C PRO A 561 21.95 11.14 -7.98
N PRO A 562 22.90 11.40 -7.06
CA PRO A 562 22.76 11.01 -5.67
C PRO A 562 21.66 11.82 -4.95
N GLY A 563 21.10 11.21 -3.90
CA GLY A 563 20.16 11.82 -2.97
C GLY A 563 18.74 11.28 -3.12
N GLU A 564 18.27 10.66 -2.04
CA GLU A 564 16.91 10.14 -1.77
C GLU A 564 16.61 10.32 -0.28
N GLY A 565 15.35 10.11 0.10
CA GLY A 565 14.97 9.94 1.50
C GLY A 565 15.45 8.61 2.07
N ALA A 566 15.30 8.44 3.38
CA ALA A 566 15.47 7.12 3.97
C ALA A 566 14.29 6.23 3.58
N PHE A 567 14.58 5.01 3.15
CA PHE A 567 13.60 4.10 2.60
C PHE A 567 12.93 3.35 3.74
N ALA A 568 11.65 3.64 4.00
CA ALA A 568 11.01 3.30 5.27
C ALA A 568 10.98 1.78 5.54
N ILE A 569 10.90 0.95 4.49
CA ILE A 569 10.94 -0.52 4.60
C ILE A 569 12.22 -1.01 5.29
N CYS A 570 13.36 -0.38 5.03
CA CYS A 570 14.65 -0.80 5.55
C CYS A 570 14.72 -0.66 7.07
N SER A 571 14.15 0.42 7.60
CA SER A 571 14.03 0.64 9.04
C SER A 571 13.13 -0.41 9.71
N PHE A 572 12.07 -0.87 9.05
CA PHE A 572 11.24 -1.96 9.56
C PHE A 572 11.98 -3.32 9.49
N TRP A 573 12.75 -3.60 8.44
CA TRP A 573 13.61 -4.81 8.41
C TRP A 573 14.65 -4.81 9.54
N LEU A 574 15.13 -3.64 9.97
CA LEU A 574 15.97 -3.53 11.15
C LEU A 574 15.20 -3.88 12.43
N VAL A 575 13.94 -3.48 12.56
CA VAL A 575 13.07 -3.92 13.68
C VAL A 575 12.96 -5.44 13.70
N ASP A 576 12.74 -6.08 12.55
CA ASP A 576 12.67 -7.55 12.45
C ASP A 576 13.99 -8.21 12.88
N CYS A 577 15.12 -7.67 12.42
CA CYS A 577 16.44 -8.16 12.80
C CYS A 577 16.69 -8.04 14.31
N LEU A 578 16.40 -6.88 14.90
CA LEU A 578 16.53 -6.67 16.36
C LEU A 578 15.61 -7.60 17.14
N THR A 579 14.38 -7.82 16.64
CA THR A 579 13.43 -8.77 17.22
C THR A 579 13.99 -10.20 17.17
N ALA A 580 14.54 -10.62 16.03
CA ALA A 580 15.17 -11.94 15.86
C ALA A 580 16.43 -12.12 16.72
N LEU A 581 17.18 -11.04 17.00
CA LEU A 581 18.32 -11.03 17.93
C LEU A 581 17.89 -11.07 19.41
N GLY A 582 16.61 -10.87 19.71
CA GLY A 582 16.09 -10.74 21.07
C GLY A 582 16.34 -9.37 21.72
N GLU A 583 16.75 -8.37 20.93
CA GLU A 583 17.01 -6.99 21.36
C GLU A 583 15.69 -6.19 21.41
N LEU A 584 14.72 -6.71 22.19
CA LEU A 584 13.31 -6.31 22.12
C LEU A 584 13.05 -4.85 22.52
N ASP A 585 13.79 -4.30 23.48
CA ASP A 585 13.63 -2.91 23.90
C ASP A 585 14.02 -1.94 22.76
N GLU A 586 15.09 -2.25 22.03
CA GLU A 586 15.54 -1.45 20.89
C GLU A 586 14.60 -1.62 19.69
N ALA A 587 14.18 -2.87 19.42
CA ALA A 587 13.20 -3.18 18.37
C ALA A 587 11.89 -2.41 18.60
N GLN A 588 11.37 -2.42 19.83
CA GLN A 588 10.14 -1.72 20.18
C GLN A 588 10.31 -0.20 20.08
N ALA A 589 11.42 0.36 20.56
CA ALA A 589 11.68 1.79 20.46
C ALA A 589 11.80 2.27 19.00
N LEU A 590 12.44 1.48 18.14
CA LEU A 590 12.53 1.76 16.71
C LEU A 590 11.16 1.63 16.03
N PHE A 591 10.39 0.58 16.34
CA PHE A 591 9.05 0.39 15.81
C PHE A 591 8.12 1.55 16.16
N GLU A 592 8.08 1.98 17.43
CA GLU A 592 7.26 3.11 17.88
C GLU A 592 7.70 4.44 17.27
N ARG A 593 9.01 4.63 17.04
CA ARG A 593 9.52 5.77 16.28
C ARG A 593 9.00 5.74 14.85
N MET A 594 9.06 4.59 14.18
CA MET A 594 8.56 4.42 12.82
C MET A 594 7.06 4.72 12.73
N LEU A 595 6.26 4.29 13.72
CA LEU A 595 4.84 4.65 13.80
C LEU A 595 4.59 6.17 13.85
N GLY A 596 5.55 6.96 14.33
CA GLY A 596 5.48 8.42 14.39
C GLY A 596 5.61 9.14 13.05
N TYR A 597 6.10 8.47 12.01
CA TYR A 597 6.16 9.03 10.65
C TYR A 597 4.89 8.77 9.82
N ALA A 598 3.95 7.97 10.34
CA ALA A 598 2.64 7.86 9.74
C ALA A 598 1.92 9.21 9.82
N ASN A 599 1.08 9.52 8.83
CA ASN A 599 0.18 10.66 8.99
C ASN A 599 -0.92 10.39 10.06
N ASP A 600 -1.77 11.36 10.31
CA ASP A 600 -2.88 11.29 11.27
C ASP A 600 -3.87 10.14 11.00
N LEU A 601 -3.90 9.62 9.77
CA LEU A 601 -4.71 8.50 9.33
C LEU A 601 -3.97 7.15 9.39
N GLY A 602 -2.70 7.13 9.79
CA GLY A 602 -1.86 5.94 9.89
C GLY A 602 -1.30 5.48 8.54
N LEU A 603 -1.17 6.37 7.56
CA LEU A 603 -0.65 6.08 6.22
C LEU A 603 0.81 6.50 6.07
N PHE A 604 1.56 5.77 5.24
CA PHE A 604 2.97 6.00 4.98
C PHE A 604 3.26 6.18 3.48
N ALA A 605 4.23 7.05 3.18
CA ALA A 605 4.87 7.08 1.87
C ALA A 605 6.00 6.04 1.79
N GLU A 606 6.66 5.99 0.64
CA GLU A 606 7.83 5.14 0.38
C GLU A 606 9.04 5.54 1.23
N GLU A 607 9.33 6.83 1.27
CA GLU A 607 10.53 7.37 1.90
C GLU A 607 10.19 8.48 2.90
N ILE A 608 11.15 8.75 3.77
CA ILE A 608 11.09 9.78 4.80
C ILE A 608 12.33 10.67 4.65
N ASP A 609 12.15 11.98 4.55
CA ASP A 609 13.25 12.94 4.63
C ASP A 609 13.91 12.84 6.02
N PRO A 610 15.17 12.40 6.14
CA PRO A 610 15.78 12.17 7.45
C PRO A 610 16.02 13.46 8.24
N ALA A 611 16.06 14.62 7.57
CA ALA A 611 16.28 15.90 8.21
C ALA A 611 14.97 16.54 8.70
N THR A 612 13.84 16.29 8.02
CA THR A 612 12.57 16.96 8.34
C THR A 612 11.46 16.02 8.79
N GLY A 613 11.59 14.71 8.58
CA GLY A 613 10.54 13.71 8.77
C GLY A 613 9.40 13.79 7.75
N ALA A 614 9.57 14.54 6.66
CA ALA A 614 8.52 14.71 5.64
C ALA A 614 8.42 13.47 4.76
N ALA A 615 7.22 13.16 4.28
CA ALA A 615 7.01 12.05 3.35
C ALA A 615 7.60 12.37 1.96
N LEU A 616 8.24 11.36 1.37
CA LEU A 616 8.84 11.37 0.03
C LEU A 616 8.45 10.09 -0.73
N GLY A 617 8.53 10.12 -2.06
CA GLY A 617 8.13 9.01 -2.92
C GLY A 617 6.61 8.80 -3.01
N ASN A 618 6.20 7.70 -3.62
CA ASN A 618 4.78 7.41 -3.88
C ASN A 618 3.97 7.17 -2.59
N PHE A 619 2.67 7.43 -2.65
CA PHE A 619 1.80 7.45 -1.47
C PHE A 619 0.37 6.94 -1.72
N PRO A 620 -0.22 6.20 -0.77
CA PRO A 620 0.50 5.42 0.25
C PRO A 620 1.27 4.27 -0.40
N GLN A 621 2.36 3.83 0.23
CA GLN A 621 3.26 2.82 -0.32
C GLN A 621 3.01 1.43 0.28
N ALA A 622 2.80 0.41 -0.57
CA ALA A 622 2.61 -0.97 -0.14
C ALA A 622 3.80 -1.51 0.66
N PHE A 623 5.03 -1.26 0.20
CA PHE A 623 6.27 -1.66 0.89
C PHE A 623 6.34 -1.20 2.35
N THR A 624 6.01 0.05 2.63
CA THR A 624 6.08 0.55 4.00
C THR A 624 4.98 -0.05 4.87
N HIS A 625 3.77 -0.20 4.31
CA HIS A 625 2.64 -0.79 5.01
C HIS A 625 2.80 -2.30 5.26
N LEU A 626 3.38 -3.07 4.34
CA LEU A 626 3.62 -4.50 4.55
C LEU A 626 4.70 -4.72 5.62
N ALA A 627 5.79 -3.95 5.60
CA ALA A 627 6.85 -4.16 6.59
C ALA A 627 6.44 -3.68 7.99
N LEU A 628 5.55 -2.70 8.08
CA LEU A 628 4.90 -2.37 9.35
C LEU A 628 4.09 -3.54 9.90
N VAL A 629 3.37 -4.26 9.04
CA VAL A 629 2.53 -5.40 9.44
C VAL A 629 3.41 -6.56 9.90
N ASP A 630 4.40 -6.94 9.10
CA ASP A 630 5.34 -8.02 9.42
C ASP A 630 6.05 -7.75 10.75
N ALA A 631 6.73 -6.61 10.85
CA ALA A 631 7.47 -6.24 12.07
C ALA A 631 6.58 -6.07 13.29
N GLY A 632 5.38 -5.53 13.11
CA GLY A 632 4.45 -5.35 14.21
C GLY A 632 3.90 -6.67 14.76
N ILE A 633 3.64 -7.65 13.89
CA ILE A 633 3.17 -8.99 14.31
C ILE A 633 4.30 -9.75 15.01
N ASP A 634 5.50 -9.77 14.41
CA ASP A 634 6.64 -10.50 14.95
C ASP A 634 7.12 -9.93 16.29
N LEU A 635 7.23 -8.60 16.38
CA LEU A 635 7.55 -7.91 17.63
C LEU A 635 6.50 -8.19 18.71
N THR A 636 5.20 -8.12 18.37
CA THR A 636 4.11 -8.41 19.31
C THR A 636 4.22 -9.85 19.84
N ALA A 637 4.49 -10.81 18.96
CA ALA A 637 4.66 -12.21 19.35
C ALA A 637 5.90 -12.41 20.24
N ALA A 638 7.02 -11.75 19.92
CA ALA A 638 8.25 -11.82 20.70
C ALA A 638 8.11 -11.20 22.10
N LEU A 639 7.47 -10.03 22.20
CA LEU A 639 7.16 -9.36 23.47
C LEU A 639 6.22 -10.22 24.34
N ALA A 640 5.23 -10.88 23.75
CA ALA A 640 4.33 -11.77 24.49
C ALA A 640 5.06 -13.00 25.07
N LYS A 641 6.03 -13.58 24.34
CA LYS A 641 6.86 -14.70 24.82
C LYS A 641 7.80 -14.31 25.96
N HIS A 642 8.30 -13.08 25.94
CA HIS A 642 9.26 -12.55 26.93
C HIS A 642 8.60 -11.73 28.05
N ALA A 643 7.29 -11.51 27.98
CA ALA A 643 6.54 -10.89 29.06
C ALA A 643 6.78 -11.71 30.34
N PRO A 644 7.22 -11.10 31.45
CA PRO A 644 7.36 -11.83 32.70
C PRO A 644 6.01 -12.47 32.98
N ILE A 645 5.98 -13.80 33.10
CA ILE A 645 4.81 -14.53 33.58
C ILE A 645 4.40 -13.78 34.84
N ARG A 646 3.26 -13.08 34.81
CA ARG A 646 2.76 -12.36 35.97
C ARG A 646 2.62 -13.38 37.08
N GLY A 647 3.61 -13.41 37.96
CA GLY A 647 3.66 -14.28 39.12
C GLY A 647 2.59 -13.82 40.09
N ASP A 648 1.37 -14.30 39.91
CA ASP A 648 0.35 -14.25 40.95
C ASP A 648 -0.62 -15.43 40.87
N THR A 649 -0.13 -16.65 41.09
CA THR A 649 -0.93 -17.74 41.67
C THR A 649 -0.15 -18.63 42.65
N ALA A 650 1.14 -18.37 42.92
CA ALA A 650 1.89 -19.06 43.98
C ALA A 650 2.02 -18.23 45.27
N ALA A 651 1.84 -16.91 45.22
CA ALA A 651 1.90 -16.02 46.38
C ALA A 651 0.59 -15.98 47.19
N ARG A 652 -0.57 -16.14 46.54
CA ARG A 652 -1.88 -16.27 47.22
C ARG A 652 -2.14 -17.66 47.83
N ALA A 653 -1.35 -18.68 47.47
CA ALA A 653 -1.45 -20.03 48.06
C ALA A 653 -0.62 -20.21 49.34
N ARG A 654 0.29 -19.26 49.67
CA ARG A 654 1.10 -19.29 50.92
C ARG A 654 0.55 -18.41 52.05
N GLN A 655 -0.39 -17.50 51.77
CA GLN A 655 -1.07 -16.71 52.80
C GLN A 655 -2.38 -17.33 53.33
N ALA A 656 -2.81 -18.48 52.78
CA ALA A 656 -3.99 -19.22 53.25
C ALA A 656 -3.66 -20.45 54.12
N ARG A 657 -2.39 -20.63 54.54
CA ARG A 657 -1.96 -21.77 55.38
C ARG A 657 -1.47 -21.42 56.79
N ASP A 658 -1.23 -20.14 57.10
CA ASP A 658 -0.82 -19.67 58.43
C ASP A 658 -1.90 -18.78 59.07
N GLY A 659 -3.12 -19.31 59.19
CA GLY A 659 -4.21 -18.71 59.96
C GLY A 659 -4.40 -19.44 61.28
N THR A 660 -3.50 -19.24 62.25
CA THR A 660 -3.72 -19.63 63.65
C THR A 660 -4.79 -18.70 64.25
N PRO A 661 -5.88 -19.22 64.85
CA PRO A 661 -6.87 -18.35 65.50
C PRO A 661 -6.32 -17.83 66.83
N PRO A 662 -6.54 -16.56 67.20
CA PRO A 662 -6.24 -16.11 68.55
C PRO A 662 -7.33 -16.58 69.52
N ASN A 663 -6.88 -17.14 70.64
CA ASN A 663 -7.66 -17.29 71.86
C ASN A 663 -8.10 -15.91 72.41
N GLY A 664 -9.34 -15.81 72.89
CA GLY A 664 -9.81 -14.69 73.72
C GLY A 664 -11.10 -14.08 73.22
#